data_AF-A0A8T4MQA4-F1
#
_entry.id   AF-A0A8T4MQA4-F1
#
_cell.length_a   1.000
_cell.length_b   1.000
_cell.length_c   1.000
_cell.angle_alpha   90.00
_cell.angle_beta   90.00
_cell.angle_gamma   90.00
#
_symmetry.space_group_name_H-M   'P 1'
#
loop_
_entity.id
_entity.type
_entity.pdbx_description
1 polymer ?
#
loop_
_entity_poly.entity_id
_entity_poly.type
_entity_poly.pdbx_seq_one_letter_code
_entity_poly.pdbx_strand_id
1 'polypeptide(L)'
;MTMKGAVLSLFFVICFVVILSLGVSAQTTCSSSQVIMRLSGSTNAHGEVWNGGGGYTTEICYDTIFGSSYSGQNPHACASSNKVVRLSTLTNAHAEIPGNNNYGTEVCYGDLSCTSVAGNAPCPSGKTEIVSLSSSTNAHLGVAGSYNGAGNYKICCSRGIIPSLPSPQIFNATWNRFDGSRIASDAFVCPNSSAIMSVQTKDIFDGSSIQFQLYDKDPFPNPDDLIGSALTTIVRNGRANFTLNLSNPVLLDQLRTELGRTLEEKELELYFKSDSSSISNVSYVVRYDGNVSSCTYSKPAAKIYAPVHRGVYFANTNINFVSGCSSQIGPSKSDWIVTQNGNEFTETGAQFEHDFANAGQVNVKLKCTDPRGSSISTESQMLVVSADKRVLAFIEKPSLDEFVYNSPPSRGPYFPETVRFSALDSFVVEVNPNNNNCLVTCLGGYCPQMTNNSLSNCAGGTGGPVPIVNAPSSGSVADYKNLFFNWTFWDRNWDNQWTSFEGLDKKEGAILYDDLSNQINDKHMSVSINYVNGVNATFKRDFTLGRCLNSGNTYYGPNSQPLSTNLPNDACKGGDDAAGTGDDCCSVGFQCLPSGDSKPYSCQLTTGATRCEDFDNKMDCASNNDSRIPRASYGQSPPECTFLECFWDTGSNSCGVKATQYSSGANGCKIVGGGVNPPVCSWTTHQTECLSGKKTISYAVVNGGDRCNRNSVEVLCGSLNFELSFFGKSQFIISALSIATLYFVFSVYRRKRYDQKKR
;
A
#
# COMPACT_ATOMS: atom_id res chain seq x y z
N MET A 1 48.86 29.32 -40.36
CA MET A 1 47.84 28.25 -40.31
C MET A 1 48.59 26.93 -40.29
N THR A 2 48.61 26.23 -39.17
CA THR A 2 49.46 25.03 -38.99
C THR A 2 48.87 23.86 -39.78
N MET A 3 49.73 23.00 -40.33
CA MET A 3 49.38 21.83 -41.14
C MET A 3 48.36 20.89 -40.46
N LYS A 4 48.23 20.95 -39.12
CA LYS A 4 47.18 20.26 -38.35
C LYS A 4 45.76 20.79 -38.59
N GLY A 5 45.58 22.08 -38.83
CA GLY A 5 44.27 22.68 -39.13
C GLY A 5 43.75 22.33 -40.52
N ALA A 6 44.64 22.23 -41.51
CA ALA A 6 44.27 21.87 -42.88
C ALA A 6 43.85 20.39 -43.00
N VAL A 7 44.52 19.48 -42.28
CA VAL A 7 44.17 18.05 -42.27
C VAL A 7 42.83 17.79 -41.56
N LEU A 8 42.54 18.52 -40.47
CA LEU A 8 41.26 18.39 -39.77
C LEU A 8 40.09 18.91 -40.61
N SER A 9 40.29 20.02 -41.33
CA SER A 9 39.28 20.59 -42.22
C SER A 9 39.02 19.71 -43.44
N LEU A 10 40.07 19.11 -44.02
CA LEU A 10 39.92 18.16 -45.13
C LEU A 10 39.21 16.87 -44.72
N PHE A 11 39.49 16.35 -43.52
CA PHE A 11 38.77 15.20 -42.97
C PHE A 11 37.29 15.51 -42.72
N PHE A 12 36.97 16.72 -42.24
CA PHE A 12 35.59 17.17 -42.04
C PHE A 12 34.82 17.30 -43.37
N VAL A 13 35.46 17.84 -44.42
CA VAL A 13 34.86 17.95 -45.75
C VAL A 13 34.64 16.58 -46.38
N ILE A 14 35.60 15.64 -46.25
CA ILE A 14 35.46 14.27 -46.76
C ILE A 14 34.34 13.52 -46.00
N CYS A 15 34.27 13.63 -44.67
CA CYS A 15 33.15 13.07 -43.90
C CYS A 15 31.81 13.71 -44.28
N PHE A 16 31.76 15.02 -44.53
CA PHE A 16 30.53 15.72 -44.93
C PHE A 16 30.05 15.29 -46.33
N VAL A 17 30.97 15.04 -47.26
CA VAL A 17 30.66 14.53 -48.62
C VAL A 17 30.24 13.05 -48.60
N VAL A 18 30.79 12.22 -47.70
CA VAL A 18 30.38 10.82 -47.51
C VAL A 18 29.01 10.71 -46.82
N ILE A 19 28.66 11.65 -45.94
CA ILE A 19 27.34 11.71 -45.30
C ILE A 19 26.26 12.19 -46.28
N LEU A 20 26.60 13.04 -47.25
CA LEU A 20 25.69 13.52 -48.30
C LEU A 20 25.45 12.51 -49.44
N SER A 21 26.28 11.48 -49.59
CA SER A 21 26.11 10.44 -50.64
C SER A 21 25.33 9.20 -50.18
N LEU A 22 24.97 9.13 -48.89
CA LEU A 22 23.95 8.21 -48.39
C LEU A 22 22.56 8.80 -48.66
N GLY A 23 22.18 8.85 -49.93
CA GLY A 23 20.81 9.07 -50.36
C GLY A 23 19.94 7.88 -49.96
N VAL A 24 19.64 7.76 -48.67
CA VAL A 24 18.56 6.91 -48.18
C VAL A 24 17.29 7.52 -48.74
N SER A 25 16.72 6.94 -49.80
CA SER A 25 15.31 7.18 -50.07
C SER A 25 14.59 6.66 -48.84
N ALA A 26 14.12 7.56 -47.97
CA ALA A 26 13.26 7.18 -46.88
C ALA A 26 12.06 6.48 -47.51
N GLN A 27 12.05 5.14 -47.44
CA GLN A 27 10.86 4.38 -47.75
C GLN A 27 9.81 4.92 -46.79
N THR A 28 8.73 5.48 -47.33
CA THR A 28 7.69 6.16 -46.57
C THR A 28 6.93 5.11 -45.76
N THR A 29 7.54 4.65 -44.66
CA THR A 29 6.87 3.85 -43.64
C THR A 29 5.95 4.80 -42.89
N CYS A 30 4.65 4.67 -43.10
CA CYS A 30 3.69 5.43 -42.31
C CYS A 30 3.54 4.78 -40.94
N SER A 31 3.07 5.53 -39.94
CA SER A 31 2.78 4.93 -38.64
C SER A 31 1.73 3.82 -38.77
N SER A 32 1.73 2.83 -37.89
CA SER A 32 0.83 1.66 -38.00
C SER A 32 -0.66 2.03 -38.07
N SER A 33 -1.06 3.15 -37.47
CA SER A 33 -2.43 3.67 -37.56
C SER A 33 -2.77 4.23 -38.94
N GLN A 34 -1.78 4.61 -39.75
CA GLN A 34 -1.92 5.18 -41.10
C GLN A 34 -1.88 4.13 -42.22
N VAL A 35 -1.49 2.89 -41.92
CA VAL A 35 -1.42 1.80 -42.90
C VAL A 35 -2.84 1.32 -43.22
N ILE A 36 -3.30 1.48 -44.45
CA ILE A 36 -4.58 0.92 -44.93
C ILE A 36 -4.45 -0.59 -45.13
N MET A 37 -3.42 -1.01 -45.87
CA MET A 37 -3.08 -2.41 -46.12
C MET A 37 -1.62 -2.51 -46.61
N ARG A 38 -1.11 -3.73 -46.75
CA ARG A 38 0.24 -3.98 -47.31
C ARG A 38 0.20 -4.89 -48.53
N LEU A 39 1.17 -4.70 -49.42
CA LEU A 39 1.34 -5.44 -50.68
C LEU A 39 2.72 -6.10 -50.73
N SER A 40 2.80 -7.30 -51.29
CA SER A 40 4.07 -8.02 -51.48
C SER A 40 5.04 -7.35 -52.46
N GLY A 41 4.56 -6.35 -53.22
CA GLY A 41 5.31 -5.55 -54.18
C GLY A 41 4.46 -4.41 -54.75
N SER A 42 5.00 -3.60 -55.67
CA SER A 42 4.29 -2.44 -56.24
C SER A 42 3.29 -2.79 -57.35
N THR A 43 3.38 -3.99 -57.93
CA THR A 43 2.47 -4.53 -58.95
C THR A 43 2.50 -6.05 -58.90
N ASN A 44 1.50 -6.72 -59.47
CA ASN A 44 1.37 -8.18 -59.46
C ASN A 44 1.51 -8.78 -58.05
N ALA A 45 1.04 -8.03 -57.05
CA ALA A 45 1.28 -8.32 -55.65
C ALA A 45 0.10 -9.05 -55.02
N HIS A 46 0.39 -9.78 -53.96
CA HIS A 46 -0.61 -10.28 -53.03
C HIS A 46 -0.80 -9.26 -51.89
N GLY A 47 -1.99 -9.24 -51.32
CA GLY A 47 -2.36 -8.32 -50.23
C GLY A 47 -2.28 -8.97 -48.86
N GLU A 48 -2.05 -8.16 -47.83
CA GLU A 48 -2.33 -8.50 -46.44
C GLU A 48 -2.98 -7.31 -45.72
N VAL A 49 -3.70 -7.61 -44.63
CA VAL A 49 -4.26 -6.58 -43.74
C VAL A 49 -3.15 -5.79 -43.05
N TRP A 50 -3.47 -4.59 -42.53
CA TRP A 50 -2.50 -3.70 -41.87
C TRP A 50 -1.71 -4.34 -40.72
N ASN A 51 -2.29 -5.34 -40.04
CA ASN A 51 -1.67 -6.13 -38.96
C ASN A 51 -1.41 -7.59 -39.39
N GLY A 52 -1.16 -7.81 -40.69
CA GLY A 52 -0.80 -9.12 -41.24
C GLY A 52 0.54 -9.65 -40.74
N GLY A 53 1.13 -10.57 -41.50
CA GLY A 53 2.37 -11.26 -41.12
C GLY A 53 3.61 -10.34 -41.07
N GLY A 54 3.48 -9.09 -41.55
CA GLY A 54 4.54 -8.08 -41.50
C GLY A 54 5.66 -8.31 -42.52
N GLY A 55 5.49 -9.27 -43.44
CA GLY A 55 6.47 -9.60 -44.47
C GLY A 55 6.42 -8.70 -45.70
N TYR A 56 5.41 -7.84 -45.83
CA TYR A 56 5.17 -7.02 -47.02
C TYR A 56 5.66 -5.60 -46.80
N THR A 57 6.62 -5.16 -47.62
CA THR A 57 7.29 -3.87 -47.44
C THR A 57 6.61 -2.71 -48.17
N THR A 58 5.65 -2.99 -49.07
CA THR A 58 4.90 -1.95 -49.77
C THR A 58 3.64 -1.61 -48.97
N GLU A 59 3.65 -0.50 -48.25
CA GLU A 59 2.52 -0.04 -47.45
C GLU A 59 1.65 0.94 -48.25
N ILE A 60 0.32 0.79 -48.13
CA ILE A 60 -0.64 1.75 -48.67
C ILE A 60 -1.05 2.68 -47.53
N CYS A 61 -0.54 3.91 -47.55
CA CYS A 61 -0.62 4.83 -46.42
C CYS A 61 -1.65 5.95 -46.65
N TYR A 62 -2.52 6.16 -45.67
CA TYR A 62 -3.58 7.17 -45.73
C TYR A 62 -3.02 8.60 -45.85
N ASP A 63 -2.05 8.94 -45.00
CA ASP A 63 -1.42 10.26 -44.96
C ASP A 63 -0.63 10.58 -46.24
N THR A 64 0.01 9.58 -46.85
CA THR A 64 0.66 9.72 -48.16
C THR A 64 -0.35 10.02 -49.27
N ILE A 65 -1.49 9.34 -49.29
CA ILE A 65 -2.48 9.49 -50.38
C ILE A 65 -3.25 10.81 -50.26
N PHE A 66 -3.60 11.21 -49.03
CA PHE A 66 -4.49 12.34 -48.81
C PHE A 66 -3.81 13.57 -48.19
N GLY A 67 -2.50 13.53 -47.97
CA GLY A 67 -1.70 14.66 -47.51
C GLY A 67 -1.89 15.06 -46.04
N SER A 68 -2.67 14.30 -45.26
CA SER A 68 -2.78 14.49 -43.81
C SER A 68 -3.15 13.18 -43.11
N SER A 69 -2.70 13.00 -41.87
CA SER A 69 -2.97 11.80 -41.08
C SER A 69 -4.45 11.68 -40.69
N TYR A 70 -4.97 10.45 -40.67
CA TYR A 70 -6.26 10.12 -40.11
C TYR A 70 -6.18 10.15 -38.59
N SER A 71 -7.10 10.88 -37.94
CA SER A 71 -7.10 11.03 -36.49
C SER A 71 -8.13 10.15 -35.78
N GLY A 72 -9.19 9.66 -36.44
CA GLY A 72 -10.30 8.96 -35.77
C GLY A 72 -9.93 7.66 -35.04
N GLN A 73 -10.80 7.20 -34.13
CA GLN A 73 -10.58 5.94 -33.38
C GLN A 73 -10.67 4.72 -34.30
N ASN A 74 -9.79 3.75 -34.04
CA ASN A 74 -9.73 2.45 -34.70
C ASN A 74 -9.97 2.55 -36.23
N PRO A 75 -9.01 3.12 -36.99
CA PRO A 75 -9.16 3.27 -38.43
C PRO A 75 -9.55 1.97 -39.11
N HIS A 76 -9.12 0.82 -38.61
CA HIS A 76 -9.37 -0.47 -39.25
C HIS A 76 -10.71 -1.12 -38.90
N ALA A 77 -11.56 -0.46 -38.11
CA ALA A 77 -12.91 -0.94 -37.82
C ALA A 77 -13.77 -0.95 -39.09
N CYS A 78 -14.27 -2.13 -39.46
CA CYS A 78 -15.14 -2.27 -40.62
C CYS A 78 -16.57 -1.79 -40.33
N ALA A 79 -16.97 -0.74 -41.05
CA ALA A 79 -18.33 -0.30 -41.20
C ALA A 79 -18.80 -0.57 -42.63
N SER A 80 -20.12 -0.52 -42.87
CA SER A 80 -20.67 -0.72 -44.21
C SER A 80 -20.18 0.31 -45.24
N SER A 81 -19.73 1.48 -44.79
CA SER A 81 -19.35 2.62 -45.64
C SER A 81 -17.85 2.76 -45.92
N ASN A 82 -16.96 2.10 -45.17
CA ASN A 82 -15.50 2.35 -45.20
C ASN A 82 -14.64 1.20 -45.72
N LYS A 83 -15.26 0.28 -46.47
CA LYS A 83 -14.60 -0.85 -47.12
C LYS A 83 -13.76 -0.40 -48.32
N VAL A 84 -12.48 -0.76 -48.32
CA VAL A 84 -11.50 -0.43 -49.37
C VAL A 84 -11.38 -1.55 -50.40
N VAL A 85 -11.23 -2.80 -49.96
CA VAL A 85 -11.19 -4.03 -50.77
C VAL A 85 -11.58 -5.23 -49.90
N ARG A 86 -11.72 -6.42 -50.49
CA ARG A 86 -11.77 -7.69 -49.76
C ARG A 86 -10.66 -8.62 -50.21
N LEU A 87 -10.11 -9.36 -49.26
CA LEU A 87 -9.00 -10.27 -49.43
C LEU A 87 -9.44 -11.72 -49.20
N SER A 88 -8.94 -12.66 -50.00
CA SER A 88 -9.25 -14.09 -49.85
C SER A 88 -8.81 -14.65 -48.48
N THR A 89 -7.75 -14.10 -47.88
CA THR A 89 -7.15 -14.47 -46.59
C THR A 89 -6.55 -13.25 -45.88
N LEU A 90 -6.07 -13.38 -44.62
CA LEU A 90 -5.42 -12.30 -43.88
C LEU A 90 -4.05 -11.88 -44.45
N THR A 91 -3.32 -12.82 -45.03
CA THR A 91 -2.01 -12.64 -45.69
C THR A 91 -1.98 -13.40 -47.00
N ASN A 92 -1.04 -13.05 -47.90
CA ASN A 92 -0.83 -13.75 -49.17
C ASN A 92 -2.11 -13.89 -50.01
N ALA A 93 -2.93 -12.84 -50.01
CA ALA A 93 -4.29 -12.90 -50.52
C ALA A 93 -4.43 -12.29 -51.92
N HIS A 94 -5.34 -12.87 -52.70
CA HIS A 94 -5.98 -12.21 -53.84
C HIS A 94 -7.03 -11.23 -53.35
N ALA A 95 -7.38 -10.25 -54.18
CA ALA A 95 -8.38 -9.23 -53.85
C ALA A 95 -9.60 -9.24 -54.77
N GLU A 96 -10.67 -8.63 -54.30
CA GLU A 96 -11.83 -8.26 -55.10
C GLU A 96 -12.31 -6.84 -54.77
N ILE A 97 -13.08 -6.27 -55.70
CA ILE A 97 -13.68 -4.94 -55.51
C ILE A 97 -14.62 -4.91 -54.30
N PRO A 98 -14.79 -3.76 -53.62
CA PRO A 98 -15.62 -3.64 -52.40
C PRO A 98 -17.06 -4.15 -52.50
N GLY A 99 -17.65 -4.05 -53.70
CA GLY A 99 -19.04 -4.43 -53.95
C GLY A 99 -19.27 -5.95 -54.07
N ASN A 100 -18.20 -6.74 -54.24
CA ASN A 100 -18.31 -8.20 -54.31
C ASN A 100 -18.30 -8.82 -52.91
N ASN A 101 -18.79 -10.07 -52.80
CA ASN A 101 -18.92 -10.80 -51.55
C ASN A 101 -18.30 -12.21 -51.58
N ASN A 102 -17.33 -12.50 -52.47
CA ASN A 102 -16.71 -13.82 -52.54
C ASN A 102 -15.67 -14.03 -51.43
N TYR A 103 -15.11 -12.95 -50.89
CA TYR A 103 -14.04 -12.99 -49.89
C TYR A 103 -14.48 -12.44 -48.52
N GLY A 104 -14.13 -13.18 -47.46
CA GLY A 104 -14.54 -12.89 -46.09
C GLY A 104 -13.65 -11.90 -45.32
N THR A 105 -12.44 -11.62 -45.80
CA THR A 105 -11.52 -10.70 -45.12
C THR A 105 -11.71 -9.29 -45.67
N GLU A 106 -12.24 -8.38 -44.87
CA GLU A 106 -12.46 -6.99 -45.29
C GLU A 106 -11.26 -6.12 -44.93
N VAL A 107 -10.83 -5.26 -45.87
CA VAL A 107 -9.91 -4.16 -45.58
C VAL A 107 -10.75 -2.91 -45.48
N CYS A 108 -10.83 -2.34 -44.28
CA CYS A 108 -11.59 -1.13 -44.01
C CYS A 108 -10.67 -0.07 -43.44
N TYR A 109 -10.99 1.21 -43.70
CA TYR A 109 -10.16 2.28 -43.18
C TYR A 109 -10.93 3.58 -42.94
N GLY A 110 -10.96 3.99 -41.68
CA GLY A 110 -11.39 5.27 -41.15
C GLY A 110 -12.70 5.76 -41.73
N ASP A 111 -12.64 6.95 -42.31
CA ASP A 111 -13.72 7.69 -42.94
C ASP A 111 -13.78 7.48 -44.46
N LEU A 112 -13.01 6.54 -45.03
CA LEU A 112 -12.96 6.39 -46.48
C LEU A 112 -14.33 6.00 -47.05
N SER A 113 -14.62 6.48 -48.25
CA SER A 113 -15.75 6.02 -49.06
C SER A 113 -15.25 5.59 -50.45
N CYS A 114 -15.12 4.28 -50.63
CA CYS A 114 -14.46 3.72 -51.80
C CYS A 114 -15.45 3.19 -52.84
N THR A 115 -15.08 3.31 -54.11
CA THR A 115 -15.80 2.80 -55.28
C THR A 115 -14.79 2.26 -56.28
N SER A 116 -15.09 1.14 -56.93
CA SER A 116 -14.27 0.62 -58.02
C SER A 116 -14.68 1.23 -59.37
N VAL A 117 -13.72 1.60 -60.20
CA VAL A 117 -13.92 1.99 -61.61
C VAL A 117 -13.05 1.15 -62.53
N ALA A 118 -13.39 1.06 -63.82
CA ALA A 118 -12.56 0.37 -64.80
C ALA A 118 -11.16 1.02 -64.89
N GLY A 119 -10.11 0.22 -65.11
CA GLY A 119 -8.71 0.66 -65.05
C GLY A 119 -8.37 1.78 -66.04
N ASN A 120 -9.02 1.81 -67.20
CA ASN A 120 -8.86 2.85 -68.20
C ASN A 120 -9.66 4.13 -67.91
N ALA A 121 -10.54 4.13 -66.91
CA ALA A 121 -11.28 5.31 -66.48
C ALA A 121 -10.51 6.07 -65.38
N PRO A 122 -10.60 7.41 -65.34
CA PRO A 122 -10.12 8.18 -64.21
C PRO A 122 -11.00 7.96 -62.97
N CYS A 123 -10.45 8.22 -61.78
CA CYS A 123 -11.28 8.25 -60.58
C CYS A 123 -12.34 9.35 -60.66
N PRO A 124 -13.55 9.13 -60.08
CA PRO A 124 -14.57 10.17 -60.00
C PRO A 124 -14.04 11.42 -59.29
N SER A 125 -14.60 12.59 -59.61
CA SER A 125 -14.21 13.85 -58.97
C SER A 125 -14.30 13.76 -57.44
N GLY A 126 -13.27 14.24 -56.75
CA GLY A 126 -13.15 14.17 -55.28
C GLY A 126 -12.65 12.82 -54.73
N LYS A 127 -12.35 11.83 -55.58
CA LYS A 127 -11.77 10.55 -55.16
C LYS A 127 -10.35 10.37 -55.70
N THR A 128 -9.50 9.77 -54.89
CA THR A 128 -8.11 9.43 -55.23
C THR A 128 -7.98 7.91 -55.32
N GLU A 129 -7.19 7.43 -56.28
CA GLU A 129 -6.86 6.01 -56.39
C GLU A 129 -5.99 5.57 -55.21
N ILE A 130 -6.41 4.54 -54.50
CA ILE A 130 -5.67 3.96 -53.36
C ILE A 130 -4.88 2.73 -53.79
N VAL A 131 -5.52 1.84 -54.57
CA VAL A 131 -4.94 0.57 -55.03
C VAL A 131 -5.58 0.20 -56.38
N SER A 132 -4.86 -0.53 -57.22
CA SER A 132 -5.35 -1.04 -58.49
C SER A 132 -5.40 -2.58 -58.48
N LEU A 133 -6.32 -3.14 -59.26
CA LEU A 133 -6.62 -4.58 -59.34
C LEU A 133 -6.54 -5.06 -60.80
N SER A 134 -5.97 -6.25 -61.02
CA SER A 134 -5.89 -6.87 -62.35
C SER A 134 -7.24 -7.40 -62.89
N SER A 135 -8.26 -7.50 -62.03
CA SER A 135 -9.61 -8.01 -62.34
C SER A 135 -10.60 -7.57 -61.24
N SER A 136 -11.90 -7.84 -61.40
CA SER A 136 -12.91 -7.50 -60.37
C SER A 136 -12.92 -8.46 -59.18
N THR A 137 -12.42 -9.68 -59.36
CA THR A 137 -12.26 -10.73 -58.34
C THR A 137 -11.05 -11.59 -58.68
N ASN A 138 -10.52 -12.35 -57.72
CA ASN A 138 -9.28 -13.11 -57.85
C ASN A 138 -8.12 -12.26 -58.42
N ALA A 139 -8.09 -10.99 -58.02
CA ALA A 139 -7.20 -10.01 -58.58
C ALA A 139 -5.87 -9.97 -57.85
N HIS A 140 -4.80 -9.75 -58.60
CA HIS A 140 -3.54 -9.28 -58.05
C HIS A 140 -3.65 -7.76 -57.83
N LEU A 141 -2.92 -7.26 -56.83
CA LEU A 141 -2.94 -5.85 -56.45
C LEU A 141 -1.69 -5.12 -56.95
N GLY A 142 -1.83 -3.81 -57.13
CA GLY A 142 -0.72 -2.91 -57.38
C GLY A 142 -1.00 -1.56 -56.75
N VAL A 143 0.05 -0.75 -56.57
CA VAL A 143 -0.12 0.64 -56.13
C VAL A 143 -0.96 1.42 -57.15
N ALA A 144 -1.35 2.65 -56.79
CA ALA A 144 -2.12 3.51 -57.69
C ALA A 144 -1.43 3.64 -59.06
N GLY A 145 -2.16 3.37 -60.13
CA GLY A 145 -1.70 3.44 -61.51
C GLY A 145 -1.05 2.17 -62.07
N SER A 146 -0.90 1.08 -61.30
CA SER A 146 -0.25 -0.16 -61.81
C SER A 146 -1.08 -0.90 -62.87
N TYR A 147 -2.42 -0.80 -62.83
CA TYR A 147 -3.32 -1.50 -63.76
C TYR A 147 -4.29 -0.56 -64.50
N ASN A 148 -3.86 0.00 -65.63
CA ASN A 148 -4.66 0.97 -66.43
C ASN A 148 -5.38 0.38 -67.67
N GLY A 149 -5.18 -0.90 -67.98
CA GLY A 149 -5.79 -1.57 -69.14
C GLY A 149 -7.29 -1.85 -69.01
N ALA A 150 -7.93 -2.16 -70.14
CA ALA A 150 -9.30 -2.68 -70.16
C ALA A 150 -9.36 -4.05 -69.45
N GLY A 151 -10.36 -4.24 -68.59
CA GLY A 151 -10.50 -5.45 -67.75
C GLY A 151 -9.91 -5.33 -66.35
N ASN A 152 -9.06 -4.32 -66.11
CA ASN A 152 -8.54 -3.98 -64.78
C ASN A 152 -9.49 -3.04 -64.03
N TYR A 153 -9.22 -2.81 -62.75
CA TYR A 153 -10.00 -1.91 -61.89
C TYR A 153 -9.11 -1.01 -61.03
N LYS A 154 -9.60 0.18 -60.71
CA LYS A 154 -9.04 1.11 -59.74
C LYS A 154 -9.97 1.23 -58.55
N ILE A 155 -9.42 1.24 -57.35
CA ILE A 155 -10.15 1.52 -56.11
C ILE A 155 -9.97 2.99 -55.79
N CYS A 156 -11.02 3.78 -56.05
CA CYS A 156 -11.04 5.22 -55.85
C CYS A 156 -11.79 5.54 -54.56
N CYS A 157 -11.17 6.28 -53.64
CA CYS A 157 -11.77 6.64 -52.37
C CYS A 157 -11.74 8.16 -52.14
N SER A 158 -12.80 8.68 -51.52
CA SER A 158 -12.82 10.02 -50.93
C SER A 158 -12.75 9.91 -49.42
N ARG A 159 -12.32 10.97 -48.76
CA ARG A 159 -12.64 11.20 -47.35
C ARG A 159 -14.15 11.39 -47.23
N GLY A 160 -14.81 10.67 -46.33
CA GLY A 160 -16.19 10.95 -45.98
C GLY A 160 -16.29 12.37 -45.44
N ILE A 161 -17.38 13.09 -45.74
CA ILE A 161 -17.69 14.30 -44.98
C ILE A 161 -17.98 13.82 -43.56
N ILE A 162 -16.97 13.89 -42.69
CA ILE A 162 -17.15 13.52 -41.29
C ILE A 162 -18.26 14.45 -40.76
N PRO A 163 -19.40 13.93 -40.27
CA PRO A 163 -20.37 14.75 -39.56
C PRO A 163 -19.58 15.47 -38.47
N SER A 164 -19.57 16.81 -38.48
CA SER A 164 -18.73 17.67 -37.63
C SER A 164 -18.32 16.96 -36.35
N LEU A 165 -17.07 16.46 -36.31
CA LEU A 165 -16.56 15.74 -35.14
C LEU A 165 -16.82 16.62 -33.92
N PRO A 166 -17.41 16.08 -32.84
CA PRO A 166 -17.48 16.81 -31.58
C PRO A 166 -16.09 17.38 -31.26
N SER A 167 -16.05 18.68 -30.95
CA SER A 167 -14.79 19.36 -30.63
C SER A 167 -14.12 18.60 -29.49
N PRO A 168 -12.80 18.30 -29.58
CA PRO A 168 -12.04 17.70 -28.49
C PRO A 168 -12.30 18.43 -27.17
N GLN A 169 -12.41 17.69 -26.06
CA GLN A 169 -12.69 18.27 -24.74
C GLN A 169 -11.76 17.69 -23.69
N ILE A 170 -11.24 18.56 -22.83
CA ILE A 170 -10.66 18.20 -21.53
C ILE A 170 -11.66 18.65 -20.46
N PHE A 171 -12.05 17.75 -19.56
CA PHE A 171 -13.03 18.05 -18.52
C PHE A 171 -12.67 17.30 -17.22
N ASN A 172 -13.37 17.61 -16.13
CA ASN A 172 -13.19 16.97 -14.82
C ASN A 172 -11.73 16.98 -14.31
N ALA A 173 -11.10 18.16 -14.30
CA ALA A 173 -9.78 18.33 -13.69
C ALA A 173 -9.89 18.13 -12.16
N THR A 174 -9.19 17.11 -11.65
CA THR A 174 -9.27 16.67 -10.26
C THR A 174 -7.89 16.38 -9.67
N TRP A 175 -7.82 16.57 -8.35
CA TRP A 175 -6.69 16.16 -7.53
C TRP A 175 -7.01 14.83 -6.87
N ASN A 176 -6.12 13.84 -7.01
CA ASN A 176 -6.22 12.56 -6.34
C ASN A 176 -4.95 12.28 -5.52
N ARG A 177 -5.08 11.52 -4.45
CA ARG A 177 -3.96 10.95 -3.69
C ARG A 177 -3.34 9.81 -4.51
N PHE A 178 -2.18 9.31 -4.09
CA PHE A 178 -1.47 8.27 -4.83
C PHE A 178 -2.26 6.93 -4.91
N ASP A 179 -3.13 6.65 -3.94
CA ASP A 179 -4.05 5.50 -3.95
C ASP A 179 -5.29 5.70 -4.85
N GLY A 180 -5.41 6.84 -5.52
CA GLY A 180 -6.52 7.20 -6.40
C GLY A 180 -7.72 7.83 -5.69
N SER A 181 -7.71 7.96 -4.37
CA SER A 181 -8.78 8.67 -3.64
C SER A 181 -8.75 10.17 -3.94
N ARG A 182 -9.91 10.81 -4.06
CA ARG A 182 -10.00 12.24 -4.38
C ARG A 182 -9.54 13.10 -3.21
N ILE A 183 -8.75 14.14 -3.49
CA ILE A 183 -8.42 15.21 -2.54
C ILE A 183 -9.54 16.25 -2.59
N ALA A 184 -10.19 16.54 -1.47
CA ALA A 184 -11.28 17.52 -1.45
C ALA A 184 -10.78 18.93 -1.80
N SER A 185 -11.69 19.82 -2.23
CA SER A 185 -11.37 21.25 -2.36
C SER A 185 -10.85 21.77 -1.04
N ASP A 186 -9.82 22.63 -1.10
CA ASP A 186 -9.20 23.29 0.05
C ASP A 186 -8.53 22.34 1.06
N ALA A 187 -8.43 21.05 0.75
CA ALA A 187 -7.67 20.10 1.57
C ALA A 187 -6.16 20.25 1.34
N PHE A 188 -5.36 19.92 2.36
CA PHE A 188 -3.91 19.99 2.26
C PHE A 188 -3.31 18.85 1.40
N VAL A 189 -2.39 19.23 0.51
CA VAL A 189 -1.38 18.36 -0.09
C VAL A 189 -0.07 18.55 0.66
N CYS A 190 0.60 17.45 1.01
CA CYS A 190 1.69 17.54 1.97
C CYS A 190 3.08 17.50 1.35
N PRO A 191 4.06 18.11 2.03
CA PRO A 191 5.46 17.88 1.73
C PRO A 191 5.80 16.38 1.78
N ASN A 192 6.76 15.97 0.97
CA ASN A 192 7.25 14.58 0.92
C ASN A 192 6.18 13.55 0.53
N SER A 193 5.17 13.98 -0.24
CA SER A 193 4.09 13.12 -0.74
C SER A 193 3.99 13.15 -2.26
N SER A 194 3.00 12.47 -2.81
CA SER A 194 2.65 12.46 -4.23
C SER A 194 1.17 12.74 -4.39
N ALA A 195 0.85 13.66 -5.30
CA ALA A 195 -0.51 13.95 -5.73
C ALA A 195 -0.66 13.61 -7.22
N ILE A 196 -1.83 13.16 -7.64
CA ILE A 196 -2.14 12.87 -9.03
C ILE A 196 -3.03 14.00 -9.56
N MET A 197 -2.52 14.72 -10.55
CA MET A 197 -3.31 15.65 -11.36
C MET A 197 -3.98 14.84 -12.47
N SER A 198 -5.31 14.82 -12.51
CA SER A 198 -6.08 13.96 -13.41
C SER A 198 -7.11 14.75 -14.20
N VAL A 199 -7.21 14.48 -15.49
CA VAL A 199 -8.29 14.97 -16.36
C VAL A 199 -8.92 13.85 -17.17
N GLN A 200 -10.20 14.02 -17.50
CA GLN A 200 -10.89 13.18 -18.47
C GLN A 200 -10.85 13.85 -19.84
N THR A 201 -10.75 13.04 -20.89
CA THR A 201 -10.71 13.51 -22.26
C THR A 201 -11.84 12.89 -23.06
N LYS A 202 -12.38 13.68 -23.99
CA LYS A 202 -13.34 13.22 -24.99
C LYS A 202 -12.83 13.68 -26.35
N ASP A 203 -12.85 12.78 -27.32
CA ASP A 203 -12.35 13.03 -28.67
C ASP A 203 -10.86 13.44 -28.73
N ILE A 204 -10.08 13.09 -27.69
CA ILE A 204 -8.61 13.10 -27.68
C ILE A 204 -8.14 11.64 -27.59
N PHE A 205 -7.31 11.22 -28.54
CA PHE A 205 -6.90 9.83 -28.70
C PHE A 205 -5.86 9.40 -27.68
N ASP A 206 -5.87 8.11 -27.32
CA ASP A 206 -4.80 7.50 -26.53
C ASP A 206 -3.44 7.71 -27.19
N GLY A 207 -2.44 8.03 -26.38
CA GLY A 207 -1.10 8.44 -26.83
C GLY A 207 -0.95 9.94 -27.10
N SER A 208 -2.05 10.71 -27.20
CA SER A 208 -1.97 12.18 -27.31
C SER A 208 -1.39 12.78 -26.03
N SER A 209 -0.62 13.85 -26.19
CA SER A 209 0.04 14.56 -25.09
C SER A 209 -0.89 15.60 -24.44
N ILE A 210 -0.94 15.62 -23.10
CA ILE A 210 -1.59 16.64 -22.28
C ILE A 210 -0.52 17.31 -21.41
N GLN A 211 -0.48 18.65 -21.41
CA GLN A 211 0.36 19.44 -20.53
C GLN A 211 -0.40 19.84 -19.28
N PHE A 212 0.27 19.82 -18.13
CA PHE A 212 -0.20 20.25 -16.82
C PHE A 212 0.72 21.38 -16.33
N GLN A 213 0.14 22.48 -15.89
CA GLN A 213 0.84 23.63 -15.34
C GLN A 213 0.30 23.87 -13.93
N LEU A 214 1.20 23.92 -12.95
CA LEU A 214 0.86 24.12 -11.53
C LEU A 214 0.93 25.61 -11.20
N TYR A 215 -0.09 26.14 -10.55
CA TYR A 215 -0.18 27.56 -10.18
C TYR A 215 -0.41 27.70 -8.68
N ASP A 216 0.13 28.76 -8.11
CA ASP A 216 -0.35 29.35 -6.86
C ASP A 216 -1.42 30.40 -7.19
N LYS A 217 -2.50 30.40 -6.43
CA LYS A 217 -3.60 31.33 -6.65
C LYS A 217 -3.42 32.53 -5.73
N ASP A 218 -3.30 33.71 -6.32
CA ASP A 218 -3.06 34.93 -5.57
C ASP A 218 -4.36 35.73 -5.32
N PRO A 219 -4.44 36.48 -4.22
CA PRO A 219 -5.48 37.49 -4.05
C PRO A 219 -5.38 38.55 -5.16
N PHE A 220 -6.51 38.88 -5.77
CA PHE A 220 -6.61 40.00 -6.72
C PHE A 220 -6.04 41.28 -6.08
N PRO A 221 -5.17 42.05 -6.79
CA PRO A 221 -4.93 42.07 -8.24
C PRO A 221 -3.69 41.30 -8.72
N ASN A 222 -3.04 40.52 -7.86
CA ASN A 222 -1.81 39.82 -8.25
C ASN A 222 -2.16 38.70 -9.24
N PRO A 223 -1.37 38.52 -10.31
CA PRO A 223 -1.55 37.41 -11.24
C PRO A 223 -1.07 36.10 -10.59
N ASP A 224 -1.81 35.02 -10.80
CA ASP A 224 -1.46 33.68 -10.31
C ASP A 224 -0.06 33.24 -10.76
N ASP A 225 0.80 32.85 -9.82
CA ASP A 225 2.19 32.49 -10.07
C ASP A 225 2.35 31.04 -10.58
N LEU A 226 3.04 30.87 -11.71
CA LEU A 226 3.36 29.53 -12.26
C LEU A 226 4.48 28.88 -11.43
N ILE A 227 4.18 27.73 -10.83
CA ILE A 227 5.14 26.91 -10.09
C ILE A 227 5.76 25.86 -11.01
N GLY A 228 7.05 26.04 -11.31
CA GLY A 228 7.82 25.07 -12.08
C GLY A 228 7.60 25.15 -13.60
N SER A 229 7.93 24.06 -14.30
CA SER A 229 7.77 23.94 -15.76
C SER A 229 6.53 23.12 -16.12
N ALA A 230 5.99 23.31 -17.33
CA ALA A 230 4.91 22.46 -17.84
C ALA A 230 5.28 20.96 -17.76
N LEU A 231 4.36 20.18 -17.21
CA LEU A 231 4.48 18.76 -16.93
C LEU A 231 3.67 17.99 -17.98
N THR A 232 4.25 17.01 -18.65
CA THR A 232 3.58 16.34 -19.78
C THR A 232 3.25 14.89 -19.45
N THR A 233 2.06 14.43 -19.84
CA THR A 233 1.65 13.01 -19.80
C THR A 233 0.90 12.65 -21.08
N ILE A 234 0.58 11.37 -21.26
CA ILE A 234 -0.21 10.89 -22.40
C ILE A 234 -1.60 10.42 -21.99
N VAL A 235 -2.58 10.59 -22.88
CA VAL A 235 -3.93 10.04 -22.70
C VAL A 235 -3.88 8.52 -22.78
N ARG A 236 -4.55 7.85 -21.84
CA ARG A 236 -4.79 6.39 -21.83
C ARG A 236 -6.21 6.14 -21.36
N ASN A 237 -6.99 5.38 -22.13
CA ASN A 237 -8.39 5.07 -21.87
C ASN A 237 -9.23 6.33 -21.55
N GLY A 238 -9.04 7.40 -22.34
CA GLY A 238 -9.78 8.66 -22.17
C GLY A 238 -9.45 9.44 -20.90
N ARG A 239 -8.27 9.20 -20.30
CA ARG A 239 -7.78 9.95 -19.14
C ARG A 239 -6.30 10.30 -19.28
N ALA A 240 -5.91 11.44 -18.75
CA ALA A 240 -4.51 11.82 -18.58
C ALA A 240 -4.23 12.05 -17.10
N ASN A 241 -3.27 11.30 -16.56
CA ASN A 241 -2.85 11.38 -15.17
C ASN A 241 -1.37 11.75 -15.12
N PHE A 242 -1.02 12.75 -14.31
CA PHE A 242 0.35 13.11 -14.00
C PHE A 242 0.58 13.02 -12.48
N THR A 243 1.61 12.29 -12.06
CA THR A 243 1.97 12.17 -10.64
C THR A 243 2.95 13.27 -10.26
N LEU A 244 2.47 14.27 -9.54
CA LEU A 244 3.25 15.33 -8.93
C LEU A 244 3.97 14.81 -7.69
N ASN A 245 5.29 14.68 -7.76
CA ASN A 245 6.13 14.24 -6.64
C ASN A 245 6.57 15.44 -5.79
N LEU A 246 5.87 15.68 -4.67
CA LEU A 246 6.16 16.72 -3.68
C LEU A 246 7.35 16.37 -2.77
N SER A 247 8.08 15.28 -3.06
CA SER A 247 9.41 14.99 -2.51
C SER A 247 10.54 15.44 -3.46
N ASN A 248 10.22 15.93 -4.66
CA ASN A 248 11.23 16.40 -5.60
C ASN A 248 11.88 17.68 -5.05
N PRO A 249 13.21 17.71 -4.84
CA PRO A 249 13.89 18.85 -4.22
C PRO A 249 13.79 20.13 -5.06
N VAL A 250 13.70 20.04 -6.40
CA VAL A 250 13.56 21.21 -7.28
C VAL A 250 12.18 21.83 -7.12
N LEU A 251 11.13 21.01 -7.14
CA LEU A 251 9.75 21.48 -6.94
C LEU A 251 9.56 22.03 -5.51
N LEU A 252 10.13 21.36 -4.50
CA LEU A 252 10.09 21.83 -3.12
C LEU A 252 10.78 23.19 -2.93
N ASP A 253 11.90 23.43 -3.60
CA ASP A 253 12.60 24.72 -3.56
C ASP A 253 11.74 25.84 -4.18
N GLN A 254 11.06 25.53 -5.28
CA GLN A 254 10.10 26.45 -5.91
C GLN A 254 8.91 26.74 -4.99
N LEU A 255 8.26 25.71 -4.44
CA LEU A 255 7.16 25.87 -3.49
C LEU A 255 7.57 26.67 -2.24
N ARG A 256 8.78 26.45 -1.72
CA ARG A 256 9.32 27.22 -0.58
C ARG A 256 9.63 28.66 -0.93
N THR A 257 10.09 28.90 -2.16
CA THR A 257 10.35 30.26 -2.65
C THR A 257 9.05 31.05 -2.70
N GLU A 258 7.98 30.45 -3.24
CA GLU A 258 6.66 31.08 -3.27
C GLU A 258 6.07 31.27 -1.86
N LEU A 259 6.15 30.26 -0.98
CA LEU A 259 5.76 30.39 0.44
C LEU A 259 6.52 31.50 1.19
N GLY A 260 7.75 31.84 0.75
CA GLY A 260 8.56 32.90 1.34
C GLY A 260 8.17 34.31 0.87
N ARG A 261 7.43 34.43 -0.24
CA ARG A 261 6.97 35.71 -0.81
C ARG A 261 5.67 36.18 -0.18
N THR A 262 4.84 35.25 0.31
CA THR A 262 3.57 35.55 0.98
C THR A 262 3.86 36.07 2.40
N LEU A 263 4.08 37.38 2.52
CA LEU A 263 4.37 38.04 3.81
C LEU A 263 3.21 37.91 4.83
N GLU A 264 2.00 37.58 4.37
CA GLU A 264 0.78 37.52 5.19
C GLU A 264 0.15 36.12 5.30
N GLU A 265 0.43 35.21 4.36
CA GLU A 265 -0.20 33.89 4.29
C GLU A 265 0.86 32.77 4.36
N LYS A 266 0.72 31.86 5.33
CA LYS A 266 1.67 30.75 5.55
C LYS A 266 1.35 29.51 4.69
N GLU A 267 0.50 29.66 3.68
CA GLU A 267 -0.06 28.58 2.88
C GLU A 267 -0.15 29.03 1.41
N LEU A 268 0.08 28.11 0.47
CA LEU A 268 -0.18 28.28 -0.97
C LEU A 268 -1.55 27.71 -1.34
N GLU A 269 -2.20 28.33 -2.31
CA GLU A 269 -3.47 27.93 -2.90
C GLU A 269 -3.22 27.28 -4.27
N LEU A 270 -2.87 26.00 -4.27
CA LEU A 270 -2.45 25.30 -5.48
C LEU A 270 -3.64 24.88 -6.36
N TYR A 271 -3.57 25.19 -7.65
CA TYR A 271 -4.42 24.57 -8.67
C TYR A 271 -3.60 24.23 -9.91
N PHE A 272 -4.13 23.41 -10.81
CA PHE A 272 -3.46 23.12 -12.07
C PHE A 272 -4.34 23.43 -13.27
N LYS A 273 -3.69 23.90 -14.33
CA LYS A 273 -4.27 24.01 -15.67
C LYS A 273 -3.78 22.85 -16.51
N SER A 274 -4.70 22.26 -17.26
CA SER A 274 -4.42 21.19 -18.22
C SER A 274 -4.70 21.71 -19.62
N ASP A 275 -3.77 21.49 -20.56
CA ASP A 275 -3.83 22.04 -21.92
C ASP A 275 -3.51 20.95 -22.96
N SER A 276 -4.26 20.96 -24.08
CA SER A 276 -3.93 20.24 -25.30
C SER A 276 -4.27 21.10 -26.51
N SER A 277 -3.25 21.58 -27.21
CA SER A 277 -3.38 22.51 -28.34
C SER A 277 -4.16 23.79 -28.00
N SER A 278 -5.49 23.79 -28.13
CA SER A 278 -6.38 24.94 -27.94
C SER A 278 -7.47 24.72 -26.90
N ILE A 279 -7.51 23.55 -26.27
CA ILE A 279 -8.49 23.22 -25.22
C ILE A 279 -7.81 23.14 -23.87
N SER A 280 -8.47 23.71 -22.87
CA SER A 280 -7.94 23.77 -21.52
C SER A 280 -9.01 23.50 -20.47
N ASN A 281 -8.56 23.02 -19.32
CA ASN A 281 -9.40 22.90 -18.13
C ASN A 281 -8.58 23.17 -16.87
N VAL A 282 -9.23 23.68 -15.83
CA VAL A 282 -8.61 24.10 -14.57
C VAL A 282 -9.18 23.26 -13.43
N SER A 283 -8.33 22.79 -12.52
CA SER A 283 -8.76 22.10 -11.32
C SER A 283 -9.28 23.09 -10.26
N TYR A 284 -9.88 22.54 -9.19
CA TYR A 284 -10.13 23.30 -7.98
C TYR A 284 -8.84 23.46 -7.15
N VAL A 285 -8.88 24.36 -6.17
CA VAL A 285 -7.75 24.69 -5.29
C VAL A 285 -7.56 23.61 -4.21
N VAL A 286 -6.30 23.32 -3.90
CA VAL A 286 -5.84 22.54 -2.73
C VAL A 286 -4.78 23.37 -1.99
N ARG A 287 -4.55 23.10 -0.70
CA ARG A 287 -3.64 23.90 0.12
C ARG A 287 -2.27 23.26 0.31
N TYR A 288 -1.23 24.07 0.45
CA TYR A 288 0.12 23.60 0.78
C TYR A 288 0.82 24.56 1.74
N ASP A 289 1.18 24.14 2.95
CA ASP A 289 1.80 24.99 3.98
C ASP A 289 3.28 24.67 4.25
N GLY A 290 3.85 23.71 3.51
CA GLY A 290 5.23 23.26 3.73
C GLY A 290 5.47 22.51 5.04
N ASN A 291 4.46 22.31 5.89
CA ASN A 291 4.58 21.72 7.21
C ASN A 291 4.08 20.27 7.21
N VAL A 292 4.91 19.34 7.69
CA VAL A 292 4.54 17.93 7.79
C VAL A 292 3.54 17.65 8.92
N SER A 293 3.36 18.57 9.88
CA SER A 293 2.47 18.35 11.03
C SER A 293 1.00 18.65 10.76
N SER A 294 0.67 19.43 9.73
CA SER A 294 -0.72 19.66 9.27
C SER A 294 -1.30 18.45 8.51
N CYS A 295 -0.45 17.47 8.23
CA CYS A 295 -0.73 16.37 7.33
C CYS A 295 -1.23 15.12 8.05
N THR A 296 -2.53 14.88 7.97
CA THR A 296 -3.13 13.62 8.40
C THR A 296 -3.33 12.70 7.21
N TYR A 297 -2.51 11.64 7.13
CA TYR A 297 -2.70 10.55 6.18
C TYR A 297 -3.01 9.26 6.92
N SER A 298 -3.88 8.44 6.34
CA SER A 298 -4.08 7.08 6.83
C SER A 298 -2.78 6.28 6.75
N LYS A 299 -2.70 5.18 7.50
CA LYS A 299 -1.68 4.14 7.25
C LYS A 299 -1.83 3.63 5.81
N PRO A 300 -0.76 3.08 5.20
CA PRO A 300 -0.92 2.33 3.96
C PRO A 300 -1.97 1.22 4.15
N ALA A 301 -2.60 0.79 3.07
CA ALA A 301 -3.39 -0.43 3.04
C ALA A 301 -2.54 -1.58 2.51
N ALA A 302 -2.75 -2.78 3.06
CA ALA A 302 -2.16 -4.01 2.55
C ALA A 302 -3.25 -4.97 2.11
N LYS A 303 -3.07 -5.54 0.93
CA LYS A 303 -3.90 -6.60 0.39
C LYS A 303 -3.02 -7.56 -0.40
N ILE A 304 -3.29 -8.85 -0.33
CA ILE A 304 -2.64 -9.85 -1.17
C ILE A 304 -3.62 -10.18 -2.31
N TYR A 305 -3.30 -9.82 -3.55
CA TYR A 305 -4.11 -10.16 -4.72
C TYR A 305 -3.87 -11.58 -5.19
N ALA A 306 -2.61 -12.03 -5.08
CA ALA A 306 -2.22 -13.42 -5.28
C ALA A 306 -1.05 -13.74 -4.31
N PRO A 307 -0.97 -14.97 -3.76
CA PRO A 307 -1.95 -16.05 -3.90
C PRO A 307 -3.29 -15.75 -3.22
N VAL A 308 -4.35 -16.36 -3.70
CA VAL A 308 -5.70 -16.20 -3.17
C VAL A 308 -5.79 -16.89 -1.81
N HIS A 309 -6.38 -16.22 -0.82
CA HIS A 309 -6.60 -16.81 0.50
C HIS A 309 -7.50 -18.05 0.40
N ARG A 310 -7.05 -19.15 1.03
CA ARG A 310 -7.55 -20.53 0.93
C ARG A 310 -7.40 -21.18 -0.45
N GLY A 311 -6.58 -20.59 -1.32
CA GLY A 311 -6.33 -21.17 -2.63
C GLY A 311 -5.65 -22.54 -2.52
N VAL A 312 -5.98 -23.42 -3.45
CA VAL A 312 -5.35 -24.75 -3.59
C VAL A 312 -4.49 -24.73 -4.85
N TYR A 313 -3.20 -24.99 -4.68
CA TYR A 313 -2.20 -24.93 -5.75
C TYR A 313 -1.45 -26.25 -5.83
N PHE A 314 -1.08 -26.72 -7.02
CA PHE A 314 -0.27 -27.92 -7.18
C PHE A 314 1.22 -27.62 -6.93
N ALA A 315 1.95 -28.56 -6.32
CA ALA A 315 3.41 -28.48 -6.21
C ALA A 315 4.09 -28.46 -7.59
N ASN A 316 5.30 -27.89 -7.68
CA ASN A 316 6.08 -27.72 -8.92
C ASN A 316 5.37 -26.92 -10.01
N THR A 317 4.53 -25.97 -9.61
CA THR A 317 3.91 -25.01 -10.51
C THR A 317 4.27 -23.60 -10.05
N ASN A 318 4.40 -22.69 -11.01
CA ASN A 318 4.70 -21.31 -10.69
C ASN A 318 3.47 -20.62 -10.09
N ILE A 319 3.63 -20.00 -8.93
CA ILE A 319 2.59 -19.27 -8.21
C ILE A 319 2.95 -17.79 -8.21
N ASN A 320 2.02 -16.96 -8.67
CA ASN A 320 2.18 -15.52 -8.67
C ASN A 320 1.89 -14.96 -7.28
N PHE A 321 2.77 -14.09 -6.81
CA PHE A 321 2.60 -13.26 -5.64
C PHE A 321 2.42 -11.82 -6.11
N VAL A 322 1.29 -11.20 -5.81
CA VAL A 322 0.94 -9.86 -6.29
C VAL A 322 0.42 -9.04 -5.13
N SER A 323 1.12 -7.94 -4.83
CA SER A 323 0.78 -7.05 -3.72
C SER A 323 -0.29 -6.06 -4.16
N GLY A 324 -1.19 -5.76 -3.23
CA GLY A 324 -2.13 -4.65 -3.27
C GLY A 324 -1.77 -3.59 -2.26
N CYS A 325 -0.47 -3.32 -2.08
CA CYS A 325 -0.01 -2.23 -1.23
C CYS A 325 -0.44 -0.88 -1.85
N SER A 326 -1.18 -0.08 -1.09
CA SER A 326 -1.52 1.29 -1.50
C SER A 326 -1.24 2.27 -0.36
N SER A 327 -0.89 3.50 -0.72
CA SER A 327 -0.72 4.60 0.22
C SER A 327 -1.18 5.89 -0.42
N GLN A 328 -1.71 6.79 0.41
CA GLN A 328 -2.09 8.14 0.01
C GLN A 328 -0.90 9.02 -0.38
N ILE A 329 0.31 8.69 0.07
CA ILE A 329 1.49 9.56 0.03
C ILE A 329 2.42 9.23 -1.13
N GLY A 330 2.39 8.00 -1.65
CA GLY A 330 3.32 7.60 -2.69
C GLY A 330 3.44 6.09 -2.84
N PRO A 331 4.38 5.63 -3.70
CA PRO A 331 4.62 4.21 -3.91
C PRO A 331 4.99 3.54 -2.60
N SER A 332 4.30 2.45 -2.28
CA SER A 332 4.54 1.67 -1.07
C SER A 332 5.50 0.53 -1.35
N LYS A 333 6.43 0.28 -0.43
CA LYS A 333 7.30 -0.89 -0.45
C LYS A 333 6.49 -2.12 -0.03
N SER A 334 6.66 -3.22 -0.77
CA SER A 334 6.06 -4.53 -0.48
C SER A 334 7.15 -5.47 0.01
N ASP A 335 7.05 -5.92 1.25
CA ASP A 335 7.95 -6.90 1.88
C ASP A 335 7.14 -8.16 2.19
N TRP A 336 7.57 -9.29 1.65
CA TRP A 336 6.90 -10.58 1.77
C TRP A 336 7.67 -11.51 2.71
N ILE A 337 6.94 -12.25 3.53
CA ILE A 337 7.46 -13.35 4.34
C ILE A 337 6.59 -14.55 4.03
N VAL A 338 7.19 -15.62 3.52
CA VAL A 338 6.49 -16.82 3.08
C VAL A 338 7.04 -18.00 3.85
N THR A 339 6.17 -18.70 4.59
CA THR A 339 6.55 -19.82 5.44
C THR A 339 5.82 -21.09 5.00
N GLN A 340 6.56 -22.17 4.74
CA GLN A 340 6.03 -23.51 4.45
C GLN A 340 6.76 -24.55 5.29
N ASN A 341 6.01 -25.36 6.06
CA ASN A 341 6.57 -26.44 6.87
C ASN A 341 7.73 -25.99 7.80
N GLY A 342 7.66 -24.76 8.30
CA GLY A 342 8.70 -24.16 9.16
C GLY A 342 9.88 -23.53 8.42
N ASN A 343 9.99 -23.73 7.09
CA ASN A 343 10.97 -23.01 6.26
C ASN A 343 10.40 -21.66 5.86
N GLU A 344 11.20 -20.60 6.03
CA GLU A 344 10.81 -19.23 5.71
C GLU A 344 11.74 -18.67 4.62
N PHE A 345 11.16 -17.92 3.68
CA PHE A 345 11.91 -17.04 2.80
C PHE A 345 11.23 -15.67 2.72
N THR A 346 12.01 -14.66 2.33
CA THR A 346 11.55 -13.28 2.21
C THR A 346 11.76 -12.77 0.80
N GLU A 347 10.82 -11.98 0.30
CA GLU A 347 10.94 -11.33 -1.00
C GLU A 347 10.53 -9.87 -0.94
N THR A 348 11.00 -9.09 -1.92
CA THR A 348 10.62 -7.67 -2.03
C THR A 348 10.11 -7.36 -3.44
N GLY A 349 9.14 -6.46 -3.52
CA GLY A 349 8.58 -6.04 -4.81
C GLY A 349 7.07 -6.25 -4.89
N ALA A 350 6.45 -5.52 -5.82
CA ALA A 350 4.99 -5.56 -6.00
C ALA A 350 4.51 -6.90 -6.57
N GLN A 351 5.39 -7.63 -7.27
CA GLN A 351 5.09 -8.94 -7.79
C GLN A 351 6.34 -9.83 -7.88
N PHE A 352 6.18 -11.12 -7.66
CA PHE A 352 7.19 -12.15 -7.96
C PHE A 352 6.50 -13.50 -8.20
N GLU A 353 7.30 -14.47 -8.61
CA GLU A 353 6.88 -15.81 -8.98
C GLU A 353 7.70 -16.82 -8.15
N HIS A 354 7.05 -17.86 -7.64
CA HIS A 354 7.73 -18.90 -6.86
C HIS A 354 7.01 -20.25 -7.01
N ASP A 355 7.78 -21.33 -7.11
CA ASP A 355 7.29 -22.70 -7.13
C ASP A 355 7.66 -23.46 -5.86
N PHE A 356 6.72 -24.26 -5.35
CA PHE A 356 6.95 -25.08 -4.17
C PHE A 356 7.16 -26.53 -4.58
N ALA A 357 8.33 -27.09 -4.29
CA ALA A 357 8.64 -28.49 -4.57
C ALA A 357 7.83 -29.45 -3.68
N ASN A 358 7.55 -29.04 -2.44
CA ASN A 358 6.87 -29.84 -1.45
C ASN A 358 5.42 -29.38 -1.27
N ALA A 359 4.53 -30.35 -1.03
CA ALA A 359 3.17 -30.06 -0.59
C ALA A 359 3.16 -29.66 0.89
N GLY A 360 2.17 -28.86 1.28
CA GLY A 360 2.01 -28.36 2.63
C GLY A 360 1.27 -27.02 2.65
N GLN A 361 0.89 -26.62 3.85
CA GLN A 361 0.32 -25.30 4.08
C GLN A 361 1.40 -24.22 3.94
N VAL A 362 1.06 -23.13 3.25
CA VAL A 362 1.90 -21.95 3.09
C VAL A 362 1.22 -20.76 3.76
N ASN A 363 1.93 -20.10 4.66
CA ASN A 363 1.54 -18.80 5.23
C ASN A 363 2.27 -17.70 4.46
N VAL A 364 1.53 -16.71 3.98
CA VAL A 364 2.05 -15.56 3.23
C VAL A 364 1.71 -14.31 4.01
N LYS A 365 2.72 -13.64 4.57
CA LYS A 365 2.58 -12.32 5.20
C LYS A 365 3.12 -11.25 4.24
N LEU A 366 2.33 -10.21 4.02
CA LEU A 366 2.71 -9.03 3.24
C LEU A 366 2.76 -7.83 4.18
N LYS A 367 3.90 -7.15 4.24
CA LYS A 367 4.06 -5.86 4.92
C LYS A 367 4.17 -4.77 3.86
N CYS A 368 3.24 -3.81 3.93
CA CYS A 368 3.26 -2.62 3.09
C CYS A 368 3.81 -1.45 3.89
N THR A 369 4.86 -0.78 3.38
CA THR A 369 5.48 0.38 4.04
C THR A 369 5.41 1.60 3.14
N ASP A 370 4.85 2.71 3.64
CA ASP A 370 4.77 3.97 2.91
C ASP A 370 6.11 4.75 2.95
N PRO A 371 6.26 5.84 2.17
CA PRO A 371 7.49 6.65 2.17
C PRO A 371 7.87 7.28 3.52
N ARG A 372 6.96 7.34 4.51
CA ARG A 372 7.25 7.83 5.86
C ARG A 372 7.76 6.73 6.79
N GLY A 373 7.81 5.49 6.32
CA GLY A 373 8.12 4.32 7.15
C GLY A 373 6.92 3.77 7.92
N SER A 374 5.71 4.31 7.72
CA SER A 374 4.50 3.74 8.31
C SER A 374 4.20 2.42 7.63
N SER A 375 3.86 1.38 8.38
CA SER A 375 3.60 0.06 7.82
C SER A 375 2.35 -0.60 8.38
N ILE A 376 1.78 -1.49 7.56
CA ILE A 376 0.70 -2.39 7.93
C ILE A 376 1.03 -3.77 7.36
N SER A 377 0.59 -4.83 8.05
CA SER A 377 0.70 -6.19 7.57
C SER A 377 -0.67 -6.79 7.27
N THR A 378 -0.71 -7.67 6.29
CA THR A 378 -1.83 -8.56 6.01
C THR A 378 -1.26 -9.96 5.76
N GLU A 379 -2.12 -10.96 5.78
CA GLU A 379 -1.71 -12.33 5.51
C GLU A 379 -2.73 -13.07 4.66
N SER A 380 -2.25 -14.12 4.02
CA SER A 380 -3.01 -15.06 3.22
C SER A 380 -2.46 -16.45 3.46
N GLN A 381 -3.30 -17.46 3.31
CA GLN A 381 -2.93 -18.85 3.53
C GLN A 381 -3.35 -19.60 2.29
N MET A 382 -2.51 -20.50 1.84
CA MET A 382 -2.81 -21.36 0.71
C MET A 382 -2.33 -22.77 1.01
N LEU A 383 -2.89 -23.73 0.28
CA LEU A 383 -2.51 -25.12 0.38
C LEU A 383 -1.82 -25.55 -0.90
N VAL A 384 -0.55 -25.92 -0.79
CA VAL A 384 0.18 -26.57 -1.88
C VAL A 384 -0.07 -28.08 -1.77
N VAL A 385 -0.60 -28.68 -2.82
CA VAL A 385 -1.01 -30.09 -2.84
C VAL A 385 -0.16 -30.90 -3.83
N SER A 386 0.01 -32.17 -3.49
CA SER A 386 0.57 -33.22 -4.34
C SER A 386 -0.27 -34.48 -4.14
N ALA A 387 0.21 -35.66 -4.58
CA ALA A 387 -0.48 -36.95 -4.56
C ALA A 387 -0.83 -37.50 -3.15
N ASP A 388 -1.62 -36.79 -2.35
CA ASP A 388 -1.96 -37.17 -0.98
C ASP A 388 -3.08 -36.28 -0.39
N LYS A 389 -3.49 -36.59 0.84
CA LYS A 389 -4.34 -35.76 1.69
C LYS A 389 -3.56 -34.59 2.29
N ARG A 390 -4.14 -33.40 2.28
CA ARG A 390 -3.53 -32.19 2.85
C ARG A 390 -4.57 -31.36 3.62
N VAL A 391 -4.15 -30.85 4.75
CA VAL A 391 -4.95 -30.04 5.67
C VAL A 391 -4.45 -28.61 5.61
N LEU A 392 -5.36 -27.65 5.55
CA LEU A 392 -5.10 -26.25 5.84
C LEU A 392 -5.76 -25.90 7.17
N ALA A 393 -4.96 -25.49 8.14
CA ALA A 393 -5.40 -24.93 9.40
C ALA A 393 -5.26 -23.41 9.36
N PHE A 394 -6.30 -22.70 9.76
CA PHE A 394 -6.30 -21.25 9.79
C PHE A 394 -7.18 -20.73 10.92
N ILE A 395 -6.76 -19.61 11.51
CA ILE A 395 -7.50 -18.90 12.55
C ILE A 395 -7.97 -17.58 11.94
N GLU A 396 -9.20 -17.48 11.46
CA GLU A 396 -9.73 -16.23 10.91
C GLU A 396 -10.09 -15.20 11.99
N LYS A 397 -10.32 -15.66 13.23
CA LYS A 397 -10.58 -14.79 14.38
C LYS A 397 -9.81 -15.24 15.62
N PRO A 398 -9.09 -14.32 16.29
CA PRO A 398 -8.78 -12.96 15.84
C PRO A 398 -7.91 -12.95 14.58
N SER A 399 -8.00 -11.86 13.81
CA SER A 399 -7.18 -11.60 12.63
C SER A 399 -5.74 -11.22 13.02
N LEU A 400 -4.84 -11.21 12.04
CA LEU A 400 -3.43 -10.89 12.27
C LEU A 400 -3.27 -9.52 12.93
N ASP A 401 -2.55 -9.49 14.07
CA ASP A 401 -2.25 -8.27 14.82
C ASP A 401 -3.52 -7.50 15.26
N GLU A 402 -4.66 -8.20 15.39
CA GLU A 402 -5.92 -7.58 15.78
C GLU A 402 -5.88 -7.09 17.23
N PHE A 403 -6.40 -5.89 17.45
CA PHE A 403 -6.79 -5.41 18.78
C PHE A 403 -8.21 -5.91 19.04
N VAL A 404 -8.36 -6.93 19.86
CA VAL A 404 -9.65 -7.48 20.28
C VAL A 404 -10.18 -6.63 21.42
N TYR A 405 -11.31 -5.97 21.21
CA TYR A 405 -12.02 -5.21 22.23
C TYR A 405 -13.51 -5.52 22.15
N ASN A 406 -14.15 -5.65 23.30
CA ASN A 406 -15.60 -5.84 23.37
C ASN A 406 -16.29 -4.47 23.40
N SER A 407 -17.50 -4.37 22.85
CA SER A 407 -18.32 -3.16 23.02
C SER A 407 -18.50 -2.91 24.52
N PRO A 408 -18.30 -1.66 24.99
CA PRO A 408 -18.40 -1.36 26.41
C PRO A 408 -19.79 -1.76 26.93
N PRO A 409 -19.89 -2.56 28.01
CA PRO A 409 -21.16 -2.71 28.70
C PRO A 409 -21.58 -1.32 29.21
N SER A 410 -22.86 -0.99 29.10
CA SER A 410 -23.37 0.33 29.50
C SER A 410 -23.12 0.70 30.97
N ARG A 411 -22.74 -0.27 31.83
CA ARG A 411 -22.28 -0.11 33.22
C ARG A 411 -21.39 -1.29 33.63
N GLY A 412 -20.19 -1.03 34.16
CA GLY A 412 -19.32 -2.05 34.79
C GLY A 412 -17.82 -1.84 34.48
N PRO A 413 -16.91 -2.41 35.30
CA PRO A 413 -15.47 -2.34 35.04
C PRO A 413 -15.12 -3.05 33.71
N TYR A 414 -14.35 -2.37 32.87
CA TYR A 414 -14.05 -2.75 31.49
C TYR A 414 -12.98 -3.84 31.44
N PHE A 415 -13.41 -5.09 31.34
CA PHE A 415 -12.52 -6.18 30.94
C PHE A 415 -13.16 -6.92 29.75
N PRO A 416 -12.57 -6.84 28.54
CA PRO A 416 -12.96 -7.69 27.43
C PRO A 416 -12.45 -9.10 27.70
N GLU A 417 -13.08 -9.80 28.64
CA GLU A 417 -12.56 -11.10 29.07
C GLU A 417 -12.77 -12.14 27.96
N THR A 418 -13.87 -12.07 27.21
CA THR A 418 -14.22 -13.09 26.21
C THR A 418 -13.64 -12.80 24.82
N VAL A 419 -12.68 -13.62 24.40
CA VAL A 419 -12.14 -13.66 23.03
C VAL A 419 -12.86 -14.74 22.24
N ARG A 420 -13.49 -14.36 21.14
CA ARG A 420 -14.03 -15.32 20.17
C ARG A 420 -12.91 -15.82 19.27
N PHE A 421 -12.75 -17.12 19.18
CA PHE A 421 -11.82 -17.76 18.25
C PHE A 421 -12.58 -18.56 17.19
N SER A 422 -12.05 -18.62 15.98
CA SER A 422 -12.71 -19.29 14.86
C SER A 422 -11.68 -19.76 13.83
N ALA A 423 -11.88 -20.98 13.32
CA ALA A 423 -11.10 -21.68 12.31
C ALA A 423 -12.00 -22.24 11.18
N LEU A 424 -13.13 -21.58 10.90
CA LEU A 424 -14.06 -21.90 9.83
C LEU A 424 -13.37 -21.93 8.45
N ASP A 425 -12.33 -21.15 8.24
CA ASP A 425 -11.62 -21.12 6.96
C ASP A 425 -10.66 -22.29 6.75
N SER A 426 -10.58 -23.21 7.72
CA SER A 426 -9.82 -24.45 7.63
C SER A 426 -10.54 -25.51 6.79
N PHE A 427 -9.76 -26.36 6.11
CA PHE A 427 -10.30 -27.43 5.26
C PHE A 427 -9.29 -28.53 4.97
N VAL A 428 -9.78 -29.64 4.40
CA VAL A 428 -8.97 -30.80 4.02
C VAL A 428 -9.35 -31.26 2.62
N VAL A 429 -8.34 -31.48 1.79
CA VAL A 429 -8.50 -32.03 0.45
C VAL A 429 -7.67 -33.29 0.25
N GLU A 430 -8.13 -34.16 -0.65
CA GLU A 430 -7.39 -35.30 -1.16
C GLU A 430 -7.18 -35.14 -2.66
N VAL A 431 -5.95 -35.39 -3.10
CA VAL A 431 -5.59 -35.37 -4.51
C VAL A 431 -5.24 -36.77 -4.97
N ASN A 432 -5.96 -37.26 -5.98
CA ASN A 432 -5.66 -38.52 -6.65
C ASN A 432 -5.18 -38.25 -8.09
N PRO A 433 -3.86 -38.28 -8.33
CA PRO A 433 -3.28 -37.98 -9.65
C PRO A 433 -3.29 -39.17 -10.61
N ASN A 434 -3.73 -40.37 -10.19
CA ASN A 434 -3.55 -41.61 -10.97
C ASN A 434 -4.51 -41.74 -12.16
N ASN A 435 -5.50 -40.86 -12.25
CA ASN A 435 -6.34 -40.71 -13.42
C ASN A 435 -5.84 -39.47 -14.15
N ASN A 436 -5.73 -39.52 -15.49
CA ASN A 436 -5.41 -38.36 -16.32
C ASN A 436 -6.25 -37.10 -16.02
N ASN A 437 -7.27 -37.15 -15.15
CA ASN A 437 -8.15 -36.05 -14.79
C ASN A 437 -7.85 -35.35 -13.45
N CYS A 438 -6.74 -35.64 -12.75
CA CYS A 438 -6.35 -35.00 -11.48
C CYS A 438 -7.54 -34.74 -10.53
N LEU A 439 -8.09 -35.78 -9.91
CA LEU A 439 -9.25 -35.62 -9.05
C LEU A 439 -8.84 -34.97 -7.73
N VAL A 440 -9.43 -33.81 -7.41
CA VAL A 440 -9.32 -33.17 -6.10
C VAL A 440 -10.66 -33.28 -5.39
N THR A 441 -10.67 -33.82 -4.17
CA THR A 441 -11.90 -34.02 -3.38
C THR A 441 -11.79 -33.28 -2.05
N CYS A 442 -12.82 -32.50 -1.69
CA CYS A 442 -12.97 -31.92 -0.37
C CYS A 442 -13.42 -33.02 0.61
N LEU A 443 -12.63 -33.26 1.64
CA LEU A 443 -12.90 -34.26 2.68
C LEU A 443 -13.58 -33.67 3.92
N GLY A 444 -13.52 -32.35 4.07
CA GLY A 444 -14.15 -31.60 5.16
C GLY A 444 -13.69 -30.13 5.21
N GLY A 445 -14.46 -29.31 5.91
CA GLY A 445 -14.24 -27.88 6.06
C GLY A 445 -14.61 -27.06 4.83
N TYR A 446 -14.13 -25.82 4.76
CA TYR A 446 -14.59 -24.84 3.78
C TYR A 446 -13.66 -24.76 2.55
N CYS A 447 -13.58 -25.88 1.81
CA CYS A 447 -12.76 -25.97 0.59
C CYS A 447 -13.23 -24.99 -0.50
N PRO A 448 -12.30 -24.42 -1.30
CA PRO A 448 -12.69 -23.67 -2.49
C PRO A 448 -13.33 -24.59 -3.55
N GLN A 449 -14.08 -24.00 -4.49
CA GLN A 449 -14.76 -24.73 -5.56
C GLN A 449 -13.81 -25.25 -6.65
N MET A 450 -12.69 -24.58 -6.83
CA MET A 450 -11.67 -24.89 -7.86
C MET A 450 -10.27 -24.71 -7.26
N THR A 451 -9.28 -25.40 -7.81
CA THR A 451 -7.87 -25.06 -7.60
C THR A 451 -7.51 -23.76 -8.33
N ASN A 452 -6.39 -23.15 -7.99
CA ASN A 452 -5.92 -21.92 -8.63
C ASN A 452 -4.98 -22.17 -9.82
N ASN A 453 -4.56 -23.42 -10.03
CA ASN A 453 -3.78 -23.89 -11.18
C ASN A 453 -3.98 -25.41 -11.40
N SER A 454 -3.36 -25.98 -12.43
CA SER A 454 -3.29 -27.44 -12.65
C SER A 454 -1.89 -27.89 -13.01
N LEU A 455 -1.64 -29.20 -12.86
CA LEU A 455 -0.50 -29.84 -13.51
C LEU A 455 -0.74 -29.94 -15.03
N SER A 456 0.34 -30.01 -15.80
CA SER A 456 0.29 -30.14 -17.27
C SER A 456 -0.32 -31.45 -17.75
N ASN A 457 -0.29 -32.50 -16.91
CA ASN A 457 -0.85 -33.83 -17.19
C ASN A 457 -2.32 -33.99 -16.75
N CYS A 458 -2.95 -32.97 -16.17
CA CYS A 458 -4.37 -32.98 -15.88
C CYS A 458 -5.19 -32.75 -17.16
N ALA A 459 -6.19 -33.58 -17.43
CA ALA A 459 -7.02 -33.58 -18.62
C ALA A 459 -7.72 -32.23 -18.74
N GLY A 460 -7.31 -31.49 -19.76
CA GLY A 460 -7.56 -30.06 -19.87
C GLY A 460 -6.38 -29.36 -20.53
N GLY A 461 -5.15 -29.83 -20.31
CA GLY A 461 -3.94 -29.50 -21.10
C GLY A 461 -3.50 -28.03 -21.16
N THR A 462 -4.30 -27.10 -20.65
CA THR A 462 -4.10 -25.65 -20.79
C THR A 462 -3.73 -24.95 -19.49
N GLY A 463 -3.34 -25.69 -18.43
CA GLY A 463 -2.95 -25.11 -17.14
C GLY A 463 -4.09 -24.44 -16.35
N GLY A 464 -5.35 -24.75 -16.68
CA GLY A 464 -6.53 -24.13 -16.07
C GLY A 464 -6.90 -24.71 -14.69
N PRO A 465 -7.73 -24.03 -13.90
CA PRO A 465 -8.28 -24.53 -12.63
C PRO A 465 -8.93 -25.92 -12.70
N VAL A 466 -8.73 -26.76 -11.68
CA VAL A 466 -9.34 -28.10 -11.53
C VAL A 466 -10.52 -28.02 -10.53
N PRO A 467 -11.70 -28.57 -10.84
CA PRO A 467 -12.82 -28.63 -9.89
C PRO A 467 -12.50 -29.45 -8.64
N ILE A 468 -12.92 -28.96 -7.48
CA ILE A 468 -12.82 -29.69 -6.21
C ILE A 468 -14.19 -30.32 -5.91
N VAL A 469 -14.24 -31.65 -6.02
CA VAL A 469 -15.45 -32.43 -5.77
C VAL A 469 -15.85 -32.35 -4.30
N ASN A 470 -17.15 -32.25 -4.02
CA ASN A 470 -17.73 -32.08 -2.68
C ASN A 470 -17.37 -30.75 -1.98
N ALA A 471 -16.81 -29.76 -2.68
CA ALA A 471 -16.62 -28.45 -2.10
C ALA A 471 -17.99 -27.79 -1.79
N PRO A 472 -18.18 -27.19 -0.60
CA PRO A 472 -19.43 -26.55 -0.22
C PRO A 472 -19.74 -25.37 -1.16
N SER A 473 -20.90 -25.42 -1.83
CA SER A 473 -21.40 -24.30 -2.65
C SER A 473 -21.44 -22.99 -1.88
N SER A 474 -21.31 -21.85 -2.57
CA SER A 474 -21.37 -20.53 -1.93
C SER A 474 -22.67 -20.39 -1.10
N GLY A 475 -22.53 -20.16 0.20
CA GLY A 475 -23.65 -20.04 1.14
C GLY A 475 -24.12 -21.35 1.79
N SER A 476 -23.56 -22.51 1.42
CA SER A 476 -23.81 -23.77 2.15
C SER A 476 -22.88 -23.91 3.35
N VAL A 477 -23.39 -24.58 4.40
CA VAL A 477 -22.61 -24.86 5.62
C VAL A 477 -21.57 -25.93 5.31
N ALA A 478 -20.29 -25.60 5.52
CA ALA A 478 -19.20 -26.56 5.41
C ALA A 478 -19.31 -27.69 6.45
N ASP A 479 -18.94 -28.91 6.09
CA ASP A 479 -18.98 -30.08 6.97
C ASP A 479 -17.62 -30.30 7.65
N TYR A 480 -17.57 -30.15 8.98
CA TYR A 480 -16.36 -30.35 9.77
C TYR A 480 -16.44 -31.58 10.69
N LYS A 481 -17.43 -32.47 10.52
CA LYS A 481 -17.65 -33.62 11.41
C LYS A 481 -16.44 -34.56 11.52
N ASN A 482 -15.60 -34.61 10.48
CA ASN A 482 -14.40 -35.44 10.42
C ASN A 482 -13.10 -34.69 10.78
N LEU A 483 -13.22 -33.45 11.26
CA LEU A 483 -12.09 -32.62 11.67
C LEU A 483 -12.06 -32.49 13.18
N PHE A 484 -10.96 -32.97 13.76
CA PHE A 484 -10.66 -32.82 15.18
C PHE A 484 -9.82 -31.55 15.37
N PHE A 485 -10.36 -30.58 16.09
CA PHE A 485 -9.69 -29.33 16.40
C PHE A 485 -9.07 -29.43 17.80
N ASN A 486 -7.82 -29.03 17.93
CA ASN A 486 -7.12 -28.87 19.21
C ASN A 486 -6.61 -27.43 19.31
N TRP A 487 -7.30 -26.63 20.11
CA TRP A 487 -6.95 -25.24 20.40
C TRP A 487 -6.10 -25.16 21.64
N THR A 488 -5.06 -24.34 21.58
CA THR A 488 -4.19 -24.03 22.71
C THR A 488 -4.04 -22.53 22.83
N PHE A 489 -4.04 -22.02 24.06
CA PHE A 489 -3.97 -20.59 24.37
C PHE A 489 -2.84 -20.34 25.36
N TRP A 490 -2.16 -19.22 25.19
CA TRP A 490 -1.11 -18.75 26.08
C TRP A 490 -1.31 -17.28 26.43
N ASP A 491 -0.83 -16.92 27.63
CA ASP A 491 -0.73 -15.53 28.08
C ASP A 491 0.76 -15.11 28.13
N ARG A 492 1.08 -13.97 27.51
CA ARG A 492 2.39 -13.29 27.48
C ARG A 492 3.51 -13.97 26.70
N ASN A 493 3.60 -15.31 26.69
CA ASN A 493 4.62 -16.04 25.93
C ASN A 493 4.17 -17.42 25.48
N TRP A 494 4.86 -18.00 24.49
CA TRP A 494 4.59 -19.32 23.93
C TRP A 494 5.06 -20.51 24.80
N ASP A 495 5.76 -20.24 25.91
CA ASP A 495 6.38 -21.29 26.73
C ASP A 495 5.43 -21.82 27.82
N ASN A 496 4.52 -20.98 28.30
CA ASN A 496 3.60 -21.32 29.38
C ASN A 496 2.17 -21.45 28.86
N GLN A 497 1.80 -22.66 28.42
CA GLN A 497 0.42 -22.96 28.03
C GLN A 497 -0.52 -22.65 29.19
N TRP A 498 -1.54 -21.83 28.93
CA TRP A 498 -2.52 -21.43 29.93
C TRP A 498 -3.73 -22.37 29.92
N THR A 499 -4.32 -22.64 28.74
CA THR A 499 -5.45 -23.56 28.62
C THR A 499 -5.55 -24.16 27.22
N SER A 500 -6.36 -25.22 27.05
CA SER A 500 -6.62 -25.86 25.76
C SER A 500 -8.08 -26.32 25.65
N PHE A 501 -8.55 -26.41 24.41
CA PHE A 501 -9.92 -26.82 24.08
C PHE A 501 -9.91 -27.70 22.83
N GLU A 502 -10.45 -28.90 22.91
CA GLU A 502 -10.41 -29.85 21.79
C GLU A 502 -11.73 -30.57 21.52
N GLY A 503 -11.91 -31.04 20.30
CA GLY A 503 -13.02 -31.90 19.91
C GLY A 503 -13.34 -31.90 18.41
N LEU A 504 -14.21 -32.80 18.01
CA LEU A 504 -14.76 -32.85 16.65
C LEU A 504 -15.68 -31.64 16.41
N ASP A 505 -15.57 -31.04 15.22
CA ASP A 505 -16.37 -29.87 14.80
C ASP A 505 -16.26 -28.66 15.77
N LYS A 506 -15.20 -28.62 16.60
CA LYS A 506 -14.90 -27.50 17.51
C LYS A 506 -14.11 -26.39 16.80
N LYS A 507 -14.61 -25.98 15.64
CA LYS A 507 -14.00 -24.98 14.77
C LYS A 507 -14.08 -23.54 15.30
N GLU A 508 -14.94 -23.27 16.28
CA GLU A 508 -15.08 -21.95 16.87
C GLU A 508 -15.48 -22.05 18.34
N GLY A 509 -15.28 -20.95 19.07
CA GLY A 509 -15.65 -20.86 20.47
C GLY A 509 -15.31 -19.50 21.07
N ALA A 510 -15.30 -19.48 22.40
CA ALA A 510 -15.00 -18.31 23.18
C ALA A 510 -14.14 -18.72 24.39
N ILE A 511 -13.13 -17.93 24.71
CA ILE A 511 -12.25 -18.14 25.85
C ILE A 511 -12.13 -16.87 26.69
N LEU A 512 -11.97 -17.03 28.01
CA LEU A 512 -11.98 -15.94 28.98
C LEU A 512 -10.56 -15.61 29.48
N TYR A 513 -9.87 -14.62 28.90
CA TYR A 513 -8.54 -14.24 29.38
C TYR A 513 -8.62 -13.48 30.71
N ASP A 514 -7.75 -13.86 31.66
CA ASP A 514 -7.71 -13.30 33.01
C ASP A 514 -7.15 -11.85 33.06
N ASP A 515 -6.30 -11.49 32.09
CA ASP A 515 -5.60 -10.20 32.04
C ASP A 515 -5.68 -9.53 30.65
N LEU A 516 -5.73 -8.20 30.65
CA LEU A 516 -5.53 -7.38 29.45
C LEU A 516 -4.11 -7.51 28.88
N SER A 517 -3.93 -7.09 27.63
CA SER A 517 -2.59 -6.97 27.06
C SER A 517 -1.84 -5.79 27.68
N ASN A 518 -0.59 -6.02 28.06
CA ASN A 518 0.34 -4.97 28.45
C ASN A 518 1.25 -4.57 27.28
N GLN A 519 1.42 -5.43 26.29
CA GLN A 519 2.21 -5.20 25.08
C GLN A 519 1.42 -5.58 23.83
N ILE A 520 1.83 -5.04 22.67
CA ILE A 520 1.24 -5.44 21.39
C ILE A 520 1.56 -6.92 21.16
N ASN A 521 0.56 -7.69 20.77
CA ASN A 521 0.67 -9.10 20.37
C ASN A 521 1.20 -10.02 21.49
N ASP A 522 0.83 -9.73 22.75
CA ASP A 522 1.22 -10.54 23.91
C ASP A 522 0.27 -11.70 24.22
N LYS A 523 -0.82 -11.85 23.45
CA LYS A 523 -1.70 -13.01 23.53
C LYS A 523 -1.47 -13.92 22.35
N HIS A 524 -1.45 -15.21 22.63
CA HIS A 524 -1.12 -16.22 21.65
C HIS A 524 -2.18 -17.31 21.64
N MET A 525 -2.49 -17.81 20.45
CA MET A 525 -3.30 -19.02 20.29
C MET A 525 -2.84 -19.84 19.10
N SER A 526 -3.09 -21.14 19.17
CA SER A 526 -2.85 -22.05 18.05
C SER A 526 -4.01 -23.01 17.88
N VAL A 527 -4.23 -23.42 16.64
CA VAL A 527 -5.14 -24.51 16.31
C VAL A 527 -4.37 -25.59 15.58
N SER A 528 -4.47 -26.83 16.06
CA SER A 528 -4.04 -28.01 15.35
C SER A 528 -5.27 -28.78 14.87
N ILE A 529 -5.32 -29.07 13.58
CA ILE A 529 -6.45 -29.77 12.95
C ILE A 529 -5.96 -31.13 12.50
N ASN A 530 -6.65 -32.18 12.95
CA ASN A 530 -6.37 -33.56 12.59
C ASN A 530 -7.56 -34.11 11.81
N TYR A 531 -7.30 -34.60 10.59
CA TYR A 531 -8.27 -35.39 9.85
C TYR A 531 -8.16 -36.86 10.23
N VAL A 532 -9.28 -37.57 10.27
CA VAL A 532 -9.32 -39.02 10.51
C VAL A 532 -8.33 -39.71 9.54
N ASN A 533 -7.39 -40.51 10.07
CA ASN A 533 -6.24 -41.11 9.37
C ASN A 533 -4.93 -40.29 9.35
N GLY A 534 -4.75 -39.32 10.25
CA GLY A 534 -3.43 -38.89 10.71
C GLY A 534 -2.76 -37.74 9.95
N VAL A 535 -3.43 -37.10 8.99
CA VAL A 535 -2.93 -35.85 8.41
C VAL A 535 -3.32 -34.69 9.32
N ASN A 536 -2.34 -33.83 9.60
CA ASN A 536 -2.54 -32.67 10.46
C ASN A 536 -1.90 -31.41 9.89
N ALA A 537 -2.39 -30.26 10.35
CA ALA A 537 -1.75 -28.97 10.19
C ALA A 537 -1.95 -28.14 11.46
N THR A 538 -1.01 -27.24 11.73
CA THR A 538 -1.08 -26.35 12.88
C THR A 538 -0.88 -24.91 12.42
N PHE A 539 -1.67 -24.01 12.98
CA PHE A 539 -1.56 -22.57 12.74
C PHE A 539 -1.47 -21.81 14.07
N LYS A 540 -0.71 -20.73 14.08
CA LYS A 540 -0.47 -19.87 15.24
C LYS A 540 -0.94 -18.45 14.94
N ARG A 541 -1.47 -17.77 15.96
CA ARG A 541 -1.96 -16.39 15.90
C ARG A 541 -1.50 -15.64 17.13
N ASP A 542 -0.95 -14.45 16.90
CA ASP A 542 -0.71 -13.44 17.93
C ASP A 542 -1.73 -12.31 17.78
N PHE A 543 -2.19 -11.75 18.91
CA PHE A 543 -3.16 -10.67 18.95
C PHE A 543 -3.05 -9.87 20.25
N THR A 544 -3.76 -8.74 20.32
CA THR A 544 -3.74 -7.82 21.47
C THR A 544 -5.13 -7.72 22.09
N LEU A 545 -5.25 -7.81 23.40
CA LEU A 545 -6.48 -7.58 24.16
C LEU A 545 -6.60 -6.14 24.63
N GLY A 546 -7.65 -5.47 24.19
CA GLY A 546 -7.88 -4.05 24.47
C GLY A 546 -6.93 -3.15 23.68
N ARG A 547 -7.10 -1.84 23.86
CA ARG A 547 -6.27 -0.80 23.21
C ARG A 547 -5.40 -0.04 24.20
N CYS A 548 -5.55 -0.33 25.48
CA CYS A 548 -4.88 0.34 26.56
C CYS A 548 -3.69 -0.49 27.02
N LEU A 549 -2.50 -0.15 26.55
CA LEU A 549 -1.27 -0.90 26.80
C LEU A 549 -0.35 -0.14 27.76
N ASN A 550 0.78 -0.75 28.12
CA ASN A 550 1.78 -0.18 29.02
C ASN A 550 1.17 0.28 30.35
N SER A 551 0.29 -0.55 30.91
CA SER A 551 -0.44 -0.25 32.14
C SER A 551 -1.16 1.10 32.09
N GLY A 552 -1.81 1.42 30.97
CA GLY A 552 -2.59 2.64 30.81
C GLY A 552 -1.82 3.90 30.43
N ASN A 553 -0.55 3.79 30.06
CA ASN A 553 0.25 4.92 29.57
C ASN A 553 0.15 5.12 28.04
N THR A 554 -0.41 4.15 27.32
CA THR A 554 -0.47 4.19 25.86
C THR A 554 -1.81 3.66 25.38
N TYR A 555 -2.54 4.48 24.63
CA TYR A 555 -3.75 4.08 23.95
C TYR A 555 -3.47 3.92 22.46
N TYR A 556 -3.93 2.82 21.88
CA TYR A 556 -3.86 2.58 20.44
C TYR A 556 -5.19 2.96 19.80
N GLY A 557 -5.20 4.12 19.12
CA GLY A 557 -6.40 4.60 18.44
C GLY A 557 -6.86 3.67 17.30
N PRO A 558 -7.95 4.00 16.59
CA PRO A 558 -8.51 3.18 15.49
C PRO A 558 -7.51 2.83 14.39
N ASN A 559 -6.50 3.68 14.20
CA ASN A 559 -5.43 3.48 13.23
C ASN A 559 -4.22 2.70 13.79
N SER A 560 -4.34 2.10 14.98
CA SER A 560 -3.27 1.44 15.74
C SER A 560 -2.03 2.32 15.90
N GLN A 561 -2.22 3.62 16.09
CA GLN A 561 -1.14 4.56 16.42
C GLN A 561 -1.05 4.68 17.94
N PRO A 562 0.14 4.54 18.52
CA PRO A 562 0.32 4.73 19.95
C PRO A 562 0.16 6.21 20.29
N LEU A 563 -0.76 6.52 21.18
CA LEU A 563 -0.95 7.84 21.77
C LEU A 563 -0.61 7.75 23.25
N SER A 564 0.23 8.68 23.73
CA SER A 564 0.46 8.79 25.17
C SER A 564 -0.81 9.33 25.82
N THR A 565 -1.28 8.64 26.86
CA THR A 565 -2.47 9.01 27.62
C THR A 565 -2.17 10.12 28.64
N ASN A 566 -0.89 10.38 28.91
CA ASN A 566 -0.43 11.45 29.80
C ASN A 566 -0.33 12.82 29.09
N LEU A 567 -0.54 12.87 27.78
CA LEU A 567 -0.56 14.11 27.01
C LEU A 567 -2.01 14.58 26.79
N PRO A 568 -2.26 15.90 26.69
CA PRO A 568 -3.60 16.44 26.46
C PRO A 568 -4.01 16.24 25.00
N ASN A 569 -4.47 15.02 24.68
CA ASN A 569 -4.80 14.59 23.31
C ASN A 569 -6.02 13.66 23.24
N ASP A 570 -6.82 13.57 24.30
CA ASP A 570 -8.01 12.71 24.42
C ASP A 570 -7.75 11.20 24.40
N ALA A 571 -6.50 10.75 24.29
CA ALA A 571 -6.16 9.32 24.26
C ALA A 571 -6.55 8.59 25.55
N CYS A 572 -6.66 9.30 26.68
CA CYS A 572 -7.12 8.71 27.92
C CYS A 572 -8.61 8.35 27.93
N LYS A 573 -9.42 8.87 27.00
CA LYS A 573 -10.88 8.59 26.92
C LYS A 573 -11.19 7.20 26.37
N GLY A 574 -10.18 6.43 26.01
CA GLY A 574 -10.38 5.07 25.53
C GLY A 574 -11.05 4.99 24.15
N GLY A 575 -11.84 3.95 23.95
CA GLY A 575 -12.49 3.60 22.68
C GLY A 575 -13.85 4.24 22.46
N ASP A 576 -14.53 4.69 23.52
CA ASP A 576 -15.84 5.33 23.44
C ASP A 576 -15.79 6.87 23.31
N ASP A 577 -14.58 7.44 23.30
CA ASP A 577 -14.30 8.88 23.25
C ASP A 577 -14.99 9.68 24.39
N ALA A 578 -15.35 9.03 25.50
CA ALA A 578 -15.92 9.65 26.69
C ALA A 578 -14.98 9.49 27.90
N ALA A 579 -14.83 10.55 28.70
CA ALA A 579 -14.00 10.50 29.90
C ALA A 579 -14.81 10.05 31.12
N GLY A 580 -14.17 9.36 32.06
CA GLY A 580 -14.80 8.86 33.29
C GLY A 580 -15.63 7.61 33.07
N THR A 581 -15.47 6.96 31.92
CA THR A 581 -16.12 5.70 31.57
C THR A 581 -15.23 4.52 31.95
N GLY A 582 -15.73 3.31 31.74
CA GLY A 582 -15.01 2.10 32.14
C GLY A 582 -13.73 1.87 31.33
N ASP A 583 -13.65 2.39 30.11
CA ASP A 583 -12.54 2.18 29.17
C ASP A 583 -11.49 3.30 29.17
N ASP A 584 -11.58 4.23 30.12
CA ASP A 584 -10.56 5.24 30.38
C ASP A 584 -9.17 4.60 30.43
N CYS A 585 -8.32 4.96 29.48
CA CYS A 585 -6.98 4.41 29.39
C CYS A 585 -6.01 5.21 30.25
N CYS A 586 -6.02 4.95 31.55
CA CYS A 586 -5.11 5.57 32.50
C CYS A 586 -4.37 4.56 33.37
N SER A 587 -3.13 4.88 33.72
CA SER A 587 -2.42 4.11 34.73
C SER A 587 -3.13 4.11 36.07
N VAL A 588 -2.96 3.04 36.83
CA VAL A 588 -3.46 2.92 38.20
C VAL A 588 -2.96 4.14 39.00
N GLY A 589 -3.87 5.04 39.34
CA GLY A 589 -3.58 6.36 39.94
C GLY A 589 -4.38 7.46 39.30
N PHE A 590 -4.52 7.39 38.00
CA PHE A 590 -4.91 8.51 37.18
C PHE A 590 -6.36 8.34 36.71
N GLN A 591 -7.03 9.47 36.48
CA GLN A 591 -8.32 9.54 35.81
C GLN A 591 -8.17 10.36 34.55
N CYS A 592 -8.99 10.08 33.54
CA CYS A 592 -9.01 10.90 32.33
C CYS A 592 -9.73 12.22 32.65
N LEU A 593 -8.96 13.29 32.83
CA LEU A 593 -9.46 14.60 33.26
C LEU A 593 -9.09 15.67 32.22
N PRO A 594 -9.88 16.75 32.09
CA PRO A 594 -9.56 17.86 31.20
C PRO A 594 -8.26 18.54 31.63
N SER A 595 -7.40 18.87 30.67
CA SER A 595 -6.09 19.48 30.91
C SER A 595 -6.14 21.00 30.82
N GLY A 596 -6.53 21.64 31.92
CA GLY A 596 -6.67 23.10 32.03
C GLY A 596 -8.00 23.63 31.46
N ASP A 597 -8.01 24.90 31.05
CA ASP A 597 -9.20 25.55 30.46
C ASP A 597 -9.47 25.10 29.01
N SER A 598 -8.48 24.49 28.36
CA SER A 598 -8.61 23.92 27.02
C SER A 598 -9.07 22.46 27.11
N LYS A 599 -9.94 22.07 26.18
CA LYS A 599 -10.72 20.82 26.20
C LYS A 599 -10.03 19.47 25.86
N PRO A 600 -8.71 19.31 25.67
CA PRO A 600 -8.18 17.95 25.58
C PRO A 600 -8.09 17.31 26.97
N TYR A 601 -8.35 16.02 27.06
CA TYR A 601 -8.19 15.23 28.27
C TYR A 601 -6.83 14.54 28.29
N SER A 602 -6.29 14.36 29.50
CA SER A 602 -5.14 13.50 29.76
C SER A 602 -5.33 12.76 31.08
N CYS A 603 -4.55 11.70 31.29
CA CYS A 603 -4.46 11.04 32.58
C CYS A 603 -3.85 12.00 33.58
N GLN A 604 -4.64 12.36 34.60
CA GLN A 604 -4.23 13.22 35.70
C GLN A 604 -4.60 12.57 37.03
N LEU A 605 -3.88 12.95 38.07
CA LEU A 605 -4.24 12.58 39.43
C LEU A 605 -5.45 13.41 39.85
N THR A 606 -6.44 12.75 40.47
CA THR A 606 -7.77 13.32 40.74
C THR A 606 -7.77 14.33 41.88
N THR A 607 -6.68 14.40 42.63
CA THR A 607 -6.49 15.28 43.79
C THR A 607 -5.09 15.87 43.72
N GLY A 608 -4.91 17.08 44.28
CA GLY A 608 -3.59 17.70 44.40
C GLY A 608 -2.58 16.87 45.23
N ALA A 609 -3.04 15.78 45.86
CA ALA A 609 -2.22 14.81 46.56
C ALA A 609 -1.87 13.64 45.63
N THR A 610 -0.61 13.60 45.19
CA THR A 610 -0.01 12.53 44.40
C THR A 610 0.57 11.40 45.25
N ARG A 611 0.69 11.67 46.55
CA ARG A 611 1.31 10.85 47.57
C ARG A 611 0.55 10.99 48.88
N CYS A 612 0.60 9.98 49.74
CA CYS A 612 0.12 10.09 51.11
C CYS A 612 0.75 11.31 51.78
N GLU A 613 2.04 11.56 51.58
CA GLU A 613 2.76 12.70 52.15
C GLU A 613 2.23 14.07 51.71
N ASP A 614 1.45 14.14 50.63
CA ASP A 614 0.86 15.39 50.14
C ASP A 614 -0.43 15.78 50.88
N PHE A 615 -0.94 14.90 51.76
CA PHE A 615 -2.06 15.25 52.64
C PHE A 615 -1.53 16.03 53.85
N ASP A 616 -1.90 17.31 53.93
CA ASP A 616 -1.48 18.21 55.01
C ASP A 616 -2.29 18.07 56.32
N ASN A 617 -3.36 17.29 56.30
CA ASN A 617 -4.18 17.08 57.47
C ASN A 617 -4.66 15.63 57.63
N LYS A 618 -4.92 15.28 58.89
CA LYS A 618 -5.36 13.95 59.31
C LYS A 618 -6.67 13.51 58.66
N MET A 619 -7.61 14.44 58.42
CA MET A 619 -8.92 14.11 57.86
C MET A 619 -8.78 13.64 56.41
N ASP A 620 -8.02 14.37 55.60
CA ASP A 620 -7.81 14.03 54.18
C ASP A 620 -6.94 12.78 54.02
N CYS A 621 -5.89 12.66 54.84
CA CYS A 621 -5.05 11.46 54.88
C CYS A 621 -5.84 10.18 55.23
N ALA A 622 -6.71 10.26 56.25
CA ALA A 622 -7.47 9.11 56.74
C ALA A 622 -8.75 8.83 55.95
N SER A 623 -9.26 9.83 55.22
CA SER A 623 -10.42 9.68 54.32
C SER A 623 -10.01 9.30 52.89
N ASN A 624 -8.71 9.08 52.65
CA ASN A 624 -8.23 8.64 51.36
C ASN A 624 -8.73 7.22 51.03
N ASN A 625 -9.83 7.16 50.29
CA ASN A 625 -10.38 5.94 49.70
C ASN A 625 -9.74 5.62 48.34
N ASP A 626 -8.84 6.47 47.84
CA ASP A 626 -8.11 6.22 46.61
C ASP A 626 -6.95 5.25 46.89
N SER A 627 -7.17 3.97 46.57
CA SER A 627 -6.18 2.89 46.72
C SER A 627 -4.90 3.11 45.90
N ARG A 628 -4.85 4.14 45.06
CA ARG A 628 -3.78 4.42 44.11
C ARG A 628 -2.74 5.39 44.68
N ILE A 629 -3.13 6.34 45.53
CA ILE A 629 -2.22 7.27 46.23
C ILE A 629 -1.24 6.54 47.18
N PRO A 630 -1.66 5.54 47.98
CA PRO A 630 -0.74 4.74 48.80
C PRO A 630 0.28 3.96 47.96
N ARG A 631 -0.11 3.53 46.75
CA ARG A 631 0.76 2.83 45.80
C ARG A 631 1.84 3.75 45.23
N ALA A 632 1.48 4.98 44.87
CA ALA A 632 2.40 5.99 44.37
C ALA A 632 3.44 6.39 45.44
N SER A 633 3.03 6.56 46.69
CA SER A 633 3.96 6.82 47.81
C SER A 633 4.84 5.61 48.16
N TYR A 634 4.39 4.39 47.91
CA TYR A 634 5.18 3.18 48.23
C TYR A 634 6.40 2.99 47.32
N GLY A 635 6.41 3.60 46.13
CA GLY A 635 7.56 3.68 45.22
C GLY A 635 7.97 2.37 44.51
N GLN A 636 7.26 1.25 44.75
CA GLN A 636 7.47 -0.05 44.11
C GLN A 636 6.15 -0.81 43.94
N SER A 637 6.11 -1.84 43.09
CA SER A 637 4.98 -2.78 43.10
C SER A 637 4.93 -3.51 44.44
N PRO A 638 3.81 -3.45 45.18
CA PRO A 638 3.69 -4.18 46.44
C PRO A 638 3.81 -5.70 46.20
N PRO A 639 4.39 -6.47 47.12
CA PRO A 639 4.34 -7.93 47.07
C PRO A 639 2.90 -8.42 46.96
N GLU A 640 2.68 -9.57 46.31
CA GLU A 640 1.38 -10.25 46.28
C GLU A 640 0.80 -10.31 47.70
N CYS A 641 -0.48 -9.96 47.83
CA CYS A 641 -1.20 -9.90 49.10
C CYS A 641 -0.75 -8.79 50.09
N THR A 642 -0.23 -7.66 49.62
CA THR A 642 -0.02 -6.47 50.47
C THR A 642 -1.07 -5.39 50.20
N PHE A 643 -1.79 -4.96 51.24
CA PHE A 643 -2.74 -3.84 51.18
C PHE A 643 -2.05 -2.55 51.63
N LEU A 644 -2.13 -1.51 50.81
CA LEU A 644 -1.53 -0.20 51.10
C LEU A 644 -2.64 0.80 51.37
N GLU A 645 -2.51 1.55 52.45
CA GLU A 645 -3.40 2.67 52.81
C GLU A 645 -2.58 3.89 53.23
N CYS A 646 -3.13 5.09 53.03
CA CYS A 646 -2.55 6.28 53.65
C CYS A 646 -2.92 6.30 55.12
N PHE A 647 -1.96 6.65 55.96
CA PHE A 647 -2.12 6.65 57.40
C PHE A 647 -1.48 7.90 57.99
N TRP A 648 -2.22 8.59 58.87
CA TRP A 648 -1.70 9.75 59.57
C TRP A 648 -0.83 9.31 60.74
N ASP A 649 0.48 9.51 60.61
CA ASP A 649 1.41 9.25 61.68
C ASP A 649 1.38 10.39 62.70
N THR A 650 0.84 10.09 63.89
CA THR A 650 0.77 11.04 65.00
C THR A 650 2.14 11.43 65.55
N GLY A 651 3.18 10.62 65.34
CA GLY A 651 4.54 10.91 65.80
C GLY A 651 5.23 12.00 64.99
N SER A 652 5.16 11.90 63.65
CA SER A 652 5.72 12.91 62.74
C SER A 652 4.74 14.03 62.37
N ASN A 653 3.46 13.91 62.75
CA ASN A 653 2.37 14.78 62.33
C ASN A 653 2.32 14.95 60.81
N SER A 654 2.49 13.85 60.08
CA SER A 654 2.48 13.78 58.63
C SER A 654 1.71 12.56 58.17
N CYS A 655 1.23 12.59 56.93
CA CYS A 655 0.60 11.43 56.32
C CYS A 655 1.65 10.56 55.64
N GLY A 656 1.61 9.25 55.86
CA GLY A 656 2.54 8.28 55.28
C GLY A 656 1.82 7.04 54.76
N VAL A 657 2.59 6.08 54.24
CA VAL A 657 2.03 4.80 53.77
C VAL A 657 2.06 3.76 54.89
N LYS A 658 0.94 3.09 55.08
CA LYS A 658 0.84 1.89 55.91
C LYS A 658 0.64 0.67 55.01
N ALA A 659 1.52 -0.31 55.15
CA ALA A 659 1.42 -1.58 54.44
C ALA A 659 0.97 -2.69 55.39
N THR A 660 -0.10 -3.39 55.02
CA THR A 660 -0.61 -4.57 55.73
C THR A 660 -0.39 -5.79 54.86
N GLN A 661 0.48 -6.71 55.29
CA GLN A 661 0.82 -7.92 54.54
C GLN A 661 -0.10 -9.08 54.95
N TYR A 662 -0.67 -9.77 53.95
CA TYR A 662 -1.47 -10.98 54.08
C TYR A 662 -0.69 -12.18 53.50
N SER A 663 -1.00 -13.40 53.93
CA SER A 663 -0.44 -14.59 53.27
C SER A 663 -1.21 -14.95 52.02
N SER A 664 -0.51 -15.35 50.96
CA SER A 664 -1.10 -15.98 49.78
C SER A 664 -1.51 -17.43 50.09
N GLY A 665 -2.79 -17.75 49.94
CA GLY A 665 -3.28 -19.13 49.94
C GLY A 665 -3.95 -19.49 48.61
N ALA A 666 -4.25 -20.77 48.39
CA ALA A 666 -4.88 -21.28 47.15
C ALA A 666 -6.25 -20.63 46.81
N ASN A 667 -6.88 -19.93 47.77
CA ASN A 667 -8.15 -19.22 47.60
C ASN A 667 -7.98 -17.69 47.76
N GLY A 668 -6.82 -17.15 47.40
CA GLY A 668 -6.49 -15.72 47.53
C GLY A 668 -5.83 -15.35 48.87
N CYS A 669 -5.76 -14.04 49.13
CA CYS A 669 -5.06 -13.48 50.29
C CYS A 669 -5.85 -13.72 51.58
N LYS A 670 -5.25 -14.40 52.56
CA LYS A 670 -5.84 -14.65 53.89
C LYS A 670 -5.04 -13.98 54.99
N ILE A 671 -5.73 -13.44 55.99
CA ILE A 671 -5.12 -12.98 57.24
C ILE A 671 -4.54 -14.21 57.94
N VAL A 672 -3.22 -14.26 58.15
CA VAL A 672 -2.60 -15.34 58.91
C VAL A 672 -2.92 -15.14 60.38
N GLY A 673 -3.72 -16.04 60.95
CA GLY A 673 -3.78 -16.25 62.40
C GLY A 673 -4.68 -15.28 63.17
N GLY A 674 -5.73 -15.82 63.79
CA GLY A 674 -6.50 -15.10 64.80
C GLY A 674 -5.61 -14.75 66.00
N GLY A 675 -5.61 -13.48 66.37
CA GLY A 675 -5.19 -13.02 67.71
C GLY A 675 -3.87 -12.25 67.81
N VAL A 676 -3.08 -12.12 66.75
CA VAL A 676 -1.90 -11.25 66.75
C VAL A 676 -2.08 -10.21 65.68
N ASN A 677 -2.17 -8.92 66.07
CA ASN A 677 -2.19 -7.80 65.14
C ASN A 677 -1.07 -8.03 64.12
N PRO A 678 -1.36 -8.06 62.80
CA PRO A 678 -0.34 -8.22 61.78
C PRO A 678 0.75 -7.17 62.03
N PRO A 679 2.04 -7.49 61.84
CA PRO A 679 3.11 -6.53 62.07
C PRO A 679 2.87 -5.31 61.18
N VAL A 680 2.44 -4.21 61.81
CA VAL A 680 2.25 -2.93 61.15
C VAL A 680 3.63 -2.29 61.09
N CYS A 681 4.18 -2.21 59.89
CA CYS A 681 5.38 -1.45 59.64
C CYS A 681 4.97 -0.06 59.12
N SER A 682 5.43 1.00 59.78
CA SER A 682 5.36 2.37 59.27
C SER A 682 6.78 2.91 59.06
N TRP A 683 6.96 3.68 57.99
CA TRP A 683 8.25 4.24 57.61
C TRP A 683 8.13 5.73 57.28
N THR A 684 9.19 6.47 57.53
CA THR A 684 9.46 7.78 56.91
C THR A 684 10.58 7.62 55.89
N THR A 685 10.49 8.33 54.77
CA THR A 685 11.51 8.26 53.72
C THR A 685 12.38 9.50 53.68
N HIS A 686 13.68 9.31 53.53
CA HIS A 686 14.62 10.37 53.17
C HIS A 686 15.18 10.12 51.77
N GLN A 687 15.24 11.17 50.94
CA GLN A 687 15.75 11.07 49.58
C GLN A 687 17.04 11.88 49.45
N THR A 688 18.05 11.31 48.81
CA THR A 688 19.26 12.07 48.44
C THR A 688 19.02 12.91 47.18
N GLU A 689 19.88 13.90 46.96
CA GLU A 689 19.93 14.61 45.68
C GLU A 689 20.25 13.65 44.52
N CYS A 690 19.81 14.02 43.31
CA CYS A 690 20.02 13.22 42.10
C CYS A 690 21.47 13.35 41.64
N LEU A 691 22.26 12.29 41.82
CA LEU A 691 23.65 12.21 41.38
C LEU A 691 23.77 11.13 40.30
N SER A 692 24.28 11.51 39.12
CA SER A 692 24.47 10.59 37.99
C SER A 692 23.20 9.85 37.53
N GLY A 693 22.06 10.57 37.52
CA GLY A 693 20.78 10.03 37.06
C GLY A 693 20.13 9.06 38.05
N LYS A 694 20.63 8.97 39.28
CA LYS A 694 20.09 8.13 40.36
C LYS A 694 19.97 8.93 41.66
N LYS A 695 18.98 8.59 42.47
CA LYS A 695 18.86 9.05 43.86
C LYS A 695 18.56 7.86 44.76
N THR A 696 19.02 7.93 46.00
CA THR A 696 18.83 6.89 47.01
C THR A 696 17.67 7.28 47.91
N ILE A 697 16.70 6.39 48.05
CA ILE A 697 15.61 6.51 49.02
C ILE A 697 15.96 5.62 50.21
N SER A 698 16.17 6.21 51.38
CA SER A 698 16.34 5.50 52.64
C SER A 698 15.03 5.50 53.44
N TYR A 699 14.78 4.40 54.15
CA TYR A 699 13.58 4.19 54.95
C TYR A 699 13.97 4.17 56.42
N ALA A 700 13.39 5.04 57.23
CA ALA A 700 13.49 5.00 58.68
C ALA A 700 12.20 4.40 59.24
N VAL A 701 12.30 3.32 60.02
CA VAL A 701 11.13 2.68 60.64
C VAL A 701 10.61 3.61 61.75
N VAL A 702 9.33 3.99 61.68
CA VAL A 702 8.67 4.83 62.69
C VAL A 702 7.98 3.96 63.74
N ASN A 703 7.33 2.86 63.33
CA ASN A 703 6.80 1.84 64.22
C ASN A 703 6.90 0.46 63.55
N GLY A 704 7.44 -0.52 64.29
CA GLY A 704 7.67 -1.90 63.82
C GLY A 704 8.97 -2.50 64.35
N GLY A 705 8.99 -3.82 64.63
CA GLY A 705 10.21 -4.53 65.07
C GLY A 705 11.21 -4.78 63.93
N ASP A 706 12.30 -5.52 64.17
CA ASP A 706 13.40 -5.77 63.21
C ASP A 706 12.96 -6.26 61.82
N ARG A 707 11.78 -6.86 61.71
CA ARG A 707 11.18 -7.30 60.43
C ARG A 707 10.74 -6.14 59.52
N CYS A 708 10.70 -4.91 60.03
CA CYS A 708 10.36 -3.71 59.28
C CYS A 708 11.60 -2.97 58.75
N ASN A 709 12.83 -3.44 59.04
CA ASN A 709 14.04 -2.83 58.48
C ASN A 709 14.09 -3.06 56.96
N ARG A 710 14.16 -1.96 56.21
CA ARG A 710 14.23 -1.96 54.75
C ARG A 710 15.53 -1.30 54.30
N ASN A 711 16.24 -1.96 53.40
CA ASN A 711 17.43 -1.39 52.79
C ASN A 711 17.05 -0.21 51.89
N SER A 712 17.94 0.78 51.81
CA SER A 712 17.79 1.89 50.88
C SER A 712 17.77 1.38 49.43
N VAL A 713 17.01 2.07 48.57
CA VAL A 713 16.84 1.70 47.15
C VAL A 713 17.30 2.86 46.27
N GLU A 714 18.11 2.57 45.27
CA GLU A 714 18.43 3.52 44.20
C GLU A 714 17.30 3.56 43.16
N VAL A 715 16.79 4.75 42.87
CA VAL A 715 15.83 4.98 41.80
C VAL A 715 16.40 5.96 40.78
N LEU A 716 16.08 5.75 39.51
CA LEU A 716 16.52 6.64 38.43
C LEU A 716 15.78 7.98 38.55
N CYS A 717 16.51 9.09 38.44
CA CYS A 717 15.97 10.45 38.41
C CYS A 717 16.52 11.18 37.19
N GLY A 718 15.63 11.83 36.43
CA GLY A 718 15.92 12.25 35.06
C GLY A 718 16.67 13.57 34.92
N SER A 719 17.57 13.62 33.93
CA SER A 719 17.82 14.84 33.15
C SER A 719 17.37 14.55 31.70
N LEU A 720 16.66 15.50 31.10
CA LEU A 720 16.18 15.48 29.70
C LEU A 720 17.26 15.82 28.66
N ASN A 721 18.54 15.61 28.98
CA ASN A 721 19.62 15.85 28.04
C ASN A 721 20.18 14.53 27.51
N PHE A 722 19.87 14.24 26.25
CA PHE A 722 20.55 13.20 25.48
C PHE A 722 21.99 13.65 25.19
N GLU A 723 22.95 13.12 25.94
CA GLU A 723 24.36 13.15 25.55
C GLU A 723 24.62 11.97 24.60
N LEU A 724 24.69 12.25 23.29
CA LEU A 724 25.10 11.26 22.30
C LEU A 724 26.60 10.98 22.47
N SER A 725 26.93 9.79 22.93
CA SER A 725 28.30 9.30 23.20
C SER A 725 29.19 9.10 21.94
N PHE A 726 28.81 9.68 20.80
CA PHE A 726 29.47 9.43 19.50
C PHE A 726 30.29 10.59 18.92
N PHE A 727 30.41 11.74 19.59
CA PHE A 727 31.29 12.82 19.13
C PHE A 727 32.09 13.43 20.29
N GLY A 728 33.28 12.88 20.55
CA GLY A 728 34.30 13.61 21.29
C GLY A 728 34.73 14.87 20.53
N LYS A 729 35.12 15.93 21.26
CA LYS A 729 35.58 17.21 20.67
C LYS A 729 36.62 17.03 19.55
N SER A 730 37.51 16.05 19.69
CA SER A 730 38.53 15.73 18.70
C SER A 730 37.95 15.19 17.38
N GLN A 731 36.91 14.37 17.44
CA GLN A 731 36.25 13.81 16.25
C GLN A 731 35.45 14.88 15.49
N PHE A 732 34.79 15.80 16.23
CA PHE A 732 34.11 16.94 15.63
C PHE A 732 35.08 17.86 14.87
N ILE A 733 36.24 18.17 15.47
CA ILE A 733 37.27 18.99 14.82
C ILE A 733 37.82 18.31 13.57
N ILE A 734 38.08 16.99 13.61
CA ILE A 734 38.56 16.23 12.45
C ILE A 734 37.52 16.23 11.33
N SER A 735 36.24 16.01 11.62
CA SER A 735 35.17 16.04 10.62
C SER A 735 34.99 17.43 10.00
N ALA A 736 35.04 18.50 10.79
CA ALA A 736 34.95 19.87 10.29
C ALA A 736 36.12 20.23 9.35
N LEU A 737 37.35 19.85 9.72
CA LEU A 737 38.54 20.05 8.88
C LEU A 737 38.48 19.23 7.58
N SER A 738 37.94 18.02 7.64
CA SER A 738 37.76 17.15 6.47
C SER A 738 36.81 17.77 5.44
N ILE A 739 35.66 18.29 5.91
CA ILE A 739 34.66 18.95 5.06
C ILE A 739 35.22 20.25 4.47
N ALA A 740 35.92 21.05 5.27
CA ALA A 740 36.56 22.29 4.79
C ALA A 740 37.61 22.00 3.71
N THR A 741 38.40 20.95 3.87
CA THR A 741 39.40 20.51 2.88
C THR A 741 38.74 20.06 1.57
N LEU A 742 37.66 19.28 1.66
CA LEU A 742 36.88 18.85 0.50
C LEU A 742 36.29 20.05 -0.27
N TYR A 743 35.73 21.03 0.45
CA TYR A 743 35.21 22.25 -0.15
C TYR A 743 36.30 23.07 -0.84
N PHE A 744 37.48 23.17 -0.22
CA PHE A 744 38.62 23.86 -0.81
C PHE A 744 39.09 23.20 -2.11
N VAL A 745 39.22 21.87 -2.12
CA VAL A 745 39.59 21.09 -3.32
C VAL A 745 38.57 21.28 -4.44
N PHE A 746 37.26 21.21 -4.13
CA PHE A 746 36.21 21.43 -5.11
C PHE A 746 36.20 22.87 -5.67
N SER A 747 36.47 23.87 -4.83
CA SER A 747 36.58 25.27 -5.23
C SER A 747 37.73 25.50 -6.21
N VAL A 748 38.93 24.96 -5.90
CA VAL A 748 40.10 25.05 -6.78
C VAL A 748 39.85 24.32 -8.11
N TYR A 749 39.21 23.15 -8.08
CA TYR A 749 38.86 22.40 -9.29
C TYR A 749 37.89 23.18 -10.19
N ARG A 750 36.83 23.77 -9.60
CA ARG A 750 35.88 24.62 -10.35
C ARG A 750 36.55 25.82 -10.99
N ARG A 751 37.49 26.48 -10.30
CA ARG A 751 38.21 27.64 -10.82
C ARG A 751 39.06 27.30 -12.05
N LYS A 752 39.80 26.18 -12.01
CA LYS A 752 40.57 25.71 -13.17
C LYS A 752 39.70 25.37 -14.38
N ARG A 753 38.54 24.77 -14.16
CA ARG A 753 37.59 24.45 -15.26
C ARG A 753 36.98 25.71 -15.88
N TYR A 754 36.77 26.74 -15.08
CA TYR A 754 36.27 28.03 -15.56
C TYR A 754 37.32 28.74 -16.44
N ASP A 755 38.59 28.75 -16.02
CA ASP A 755 39.67 29.36 -16.81
C ASP A 755 39.95 28.60 -18.12
N GLN A 756 39.78 27.26 -18.14
CA GLN A 756 39.85 26.46 -19.37
C GLN A 756 38.71 26.72 -20.35
N LYS A 757 37.54 27.15 -19.88
CA LYS A 757 36.42 27.53 -20.77
C LYS A 757 36.56 28.95 -21.32
N LYS A 758 37.45 29.76 -20.75
CA LYS A 758 37.67 31.17 -21.13
C LYS A 758 38.87 31.38 -22.05
N ARG A 759 39.69 30.33 -22.26
CA ARG A 759 40.72 30.25 -23.30
C ARG A 759 40.19 29.41 -24.45
#